data_AF-A0A9N7VMA3-F1
#
_entry.id   AF-A0A9N7VMA3-F1
#
_cell.length_a   1.000
_cell.length_b   1.000
_cell.length_c   1.000
_cell.angle_alpha   90.00
_cell.angle_beta   90.00
_cell.angle_gamma   90.00
#
_symmetry.space_group_name_H-M   'P 1'
#
loop_
_entity.id
_entity.type
_entity.pdbx_description
1 polymer ?
#
loop_
_entity_poly.entity_id
_entity_poly.type
_entity_poly.pdbx_seq_one_letter_code
_entity_poly.pdbx_strand_id
1 'polypeptide(L)'
;MTSVLAVRHKTWVVFFIGTGDGQLIKLAVDKDYHTSCPMVLYRADDDRQVFPKIQLDPVDRNYVYVPVRNQMKRVPVSNCSTYRDVKECWSAQDPHCVWCGSKDSCTFEDDCVDSDWLSIPEDYQEKMVSHRVAKEPTGQITLNVQTHLTAGQTARSNFACQFSVRSGALHCTSGPAPMFPQCTCILPNGPLPAEVFVKIRFGATQLLERLTLTNCSDIRGPPTSVLCRQCFEAGCDWSKNKCSWANEGVRNDSVCKRMVSGIKFSTPEISSIDPGVVSFYGRNHAMLYGLNLSDVTRVRMQAHTECKPQESPVWNNTGTSLTFHIPSAESKGVVKVCALLPDGSCHGSSTITYQSSPSCSAIVPNSTWLSGKRKLTIIGSHLDFVEGVTQSHAPQEVRLPQNRTYQNLTYETVAAVNAQGPFPSTVFLKVGNETLPCTPTITVYPEPKFISFKSIIVGDYLRITIEKKADKLEMMKTEFGGDGLPKQTEEAPAEMNSDMENLELDIRNDIRQGFVDLQTEQIGLIENVGAIPFLDYNHFASRIFFPERGTLMKLCIKDIGQDAGKVQLDECCLVLSQLIHNRLFLTSMVHALEEQKSFTIKNKCALASLLTVALHGDLLYLTEVMEVLLKDLMQQNSNTHSKLLLRGTESTVEKLLTNWMSICLYGFLRESVGQHLFLMVSALTQQIKKGPVDCVTEKALYTLSEDWLLWQAQDFSSLKLKVLFAVGSDGELSEPLEVNSLSCDTVEQVKEKILSTFKSKFGFPFNVPLSEVRIEYERDGCFVPLEEVDGSSEVVGEVTMLNTLKHYKVPDGATIKVLQRKSHPPQGSVKDDENFSRKYFHLIDPDVDEDQRKDPERKKLKLKEVHLTKLLSTKVAVHSFVENLFKSIWGLTQGRAPHAIKYFFDFLDAQAADMKITDPDVLHIWKTNSLPLRFWINILKNPQFVFDMEKTPQLEGCLSVIAQAFMDSFSLTESQLGKHTPTNKLLYAKDIPRFKQEVRAYYKQIREQSEITESEFKSFLQEESKKHHNEFDETAALRELYKFIQSYFTEIKDKLNENGAPTELTEQLHHLKTQFDGLKSCSWS
;
A
#
# COMPACT_ATOMS: atom_id res chain seq x y z
N MET A 1 -2.78 0.55 26.46
CA MET A 1 -2.72 0.52 27.95
C MET A 1 -1.48 -0.24 28.36
N THR A 2 -0.67 0.30 29.27
CA THR A 2 0.67 -0.23 29.62
C THR A 2 0.89 -0.42 31.12
N SER A 3 0.13 0.29 31.93
CA SER A 3 0.02 0.11 33.38
C SER A 3 -1.36 0.47 33.85
N VAL A 4 -1.80 -0.13 34.95
CA VAL A 4 -3.04 0.21 35.64
C VAL A 4 -2.79 0.14 37.14
N LEU A 5 -3.15 1.21 37.85
CA LEU A 5 -3.26 1.25 39.30
C LEU A 5 -4.72 1.54 39.65
N ALA A 6 -5.37 0.63 40.38
CA ALA A 6 -6.73 0.83 40.88
C ALA A 6 -6.67 1.20 42.37
N VAL A 7 -7.34 2.28 42.74
CA VAL A 7 -7.46 2.76 44.12
C VAL A 7 -8.93 2.93 44.46
N ARG A 8 -9.36 2.35 45.57
CA ARG A 8 -10.70 2.60 46.10
C ARG A 8 -10.69 3.91 46.87
N HIS A 9 -11.53 4.86 46.45
CA HIS A 9 -11.77 6.12 47.13
C HIS A 9 -13.25 6.20 47.49
N LYS A 10 -13.60 5.89 48.75
CA LYS A 10 -14.98 5.74 49.23
C LYS A 10 -15.77 4.68 48.42
N THR A 11 -16.91 5.06 47.83
CA THR A 11 -17.74 4.22 46.96
C THR A 11 -17.22 4.13 45.53
N TRP A 12 -16.29 5.01 45.14
CA TRP A 12 -15.72 5.07 43.82
C TRP A 12 -14.45 4.22 43.70
N VAL A 13 -14.27 3.59 42.55
CA VAL A 13 -13.00 2.96 42.15
C VAL A 13 -12.33 3.87 41.12
N VAL A 14 -11.13 4.33 41.43
CA VAL A 14 -10.36 5.22 40.56
C VAL A 14 -9.21 4.44 39.94
N PHE A 15 -9.18 4.42 38.62
CA PHE A 15 -8.13 3.81 37.83
C PHE A 15 -7.18 4.88 37.31
N PHE A 16 -5.89 4.68 37.55
CA PHE A 16 -4.79 5.41 36.92
C PHE A 16 -4.18 4.52 35.85
N ILE A 17 -4.32 4.92 34.60
CA ILE A 17 -4.02 4.11 33.42
C ILE A 17 -2.85 4.75 32.68
N GLY A 18 -1.73 4.05 32.63
CA GLY A 18 -0.60 4.43 31.79
C GLY A 18 -0.81 3.96 30.35
N THR A 19 -0.37 4.77 29.39
CA THR A 19 -0.47 4.47 27.96
C THR A 19 0.91 4.33 27.29
N GLY A 20 0.91 3.69 26.11
CA GLY A 20 2.13 3.45 25.31
C GLY A 20 2.71 4.71 24.67
N ASP A 21 1.90 5.75 24.54
CA ASP A 21 2.23 7.08 24.01
C ASP A 21 2.46 8.13 25.14
N GLY A 22 2.67 7.66 26.38
CA GLY A 22 3.18 8.50 27.46
C GLY A 22 2.14 9.32 28.20
N GLN A 23 0.89 8.85 28.27
CA GLN A 23 -0.18 9.49 29.03
C GLN A 23 -0.50 8.74 30.33
N LEU A 24 -0.94 9.51 31.33
CA LEU A 24 -1.59 9.02 32.53
C LEU A 24 -3.06 9.47 32.51
N ILE A 25 -3.96 8.51 32.35
CA ILE A 25 -5.40 8.74 32.30
C ILE A 25 -6.00 8.33 33.65
N LYS A 26 -6.87 9.18 34.21
CA LYS A 26 -7.71 8.89 35.35
C LYS A 26 -9.12 8.54 34.89
N LEU A 27 -9.67 7.48 35.44
CA LEU A 27 -11.06 7.08 35.23
C LEU A 27 -11.68 6.72 36.59
N ALA A 28 -12.76 7.39 36.99
CA ALA A 28 -13.51 7.00 38.17
C ALA A 28 -14.74 6.19 37.77
N VAL A 29 -15.08 5.17 38.56
CA VAL A 29 -16.21 4.28 38.35
C VAL A 29 -17.00 4.19 39.65
N ASP A 30 -18.31 4.40 39.58
CA ASP A 30 -19.19 4.29 40.75
C ASP A 30 -19.51 2.81 41.09
N LYS A 31 -20.34 2.59 42.11
CA LYS A 31 -20.73 1.22 42.55
C LYS A 31 -21.61 0.46 41.55
N ASP A 32 -22.29 1.19 40.66
CA ASP A 32 -23.17 0.65 39.63
C ASP A 32 -22.45 0.48 38.28
N TYR A 33 -21.12 0.65 38.27
CA TYR A 33 -20.23 0.57 37.12
C TYR A 33 -20.43 1.69 36.08
N HIS A 34 -21.06 2.80 36.45
CA HIS A 34 -21.05 4.00 35.61
C HIS A 34 -19.70 4.70 35.72
N THR A 35 -19.15 5.05 34.56
CA THR A 35 -17.86 5.71 34.44
C THR A 35 -18.03 7.22 34.45
N SER A 36 -17.23 7.93 35.24
CA SER A 36 -17.02 9.36 35.06
C SER A 36 -16.23 9.63 33.77
N CYS A 37 -16.11 10.91 33.41
CA CYS A 37 -15.33 11.26 32.23
C CYS A 37 -13.84 10.95 32.43
N PRO A 38 -13.18 10.20 31.53
CA PRO A 38 -11.74 10.01 31.59
C PRO A 38 -11.00 11.35 31.51
N MET A 39 -10.00 11.54 32.37
CA MET A 39 -9.19 12.76 32.42
C MET A 39 -7.72 12.45 32.20
N VAL A 40 -7.02 13.27 31.42
CA VAL A 40 -5.57 13.15 31.25
C VAL A 40 -4.88 13.92 32.38
N LEU A 41 -4.35 13.23 33.39
CA LEU A 41 -3.63 13.85 34.50
C LEU A 41 -2.20 14.27 34.10
N TYR A 42 -1.60 13.52 33.19
CA TYR A 42 -0.29 13.82 32.66
C TYR A 42 -0.18 13.33 31.22
N ARG A 43 0.52 14.11 30.40
CA ARG A 43 0.87 13.78 29.03
C ARG A 43 2.33 14.16 28.84
N ALA A 44 3.16 13.22 28.44
CA ALA A 44 4.53 13.52 28.05
C ALA A 44 4.54 14.30 26.71
N ASP A 45 5.52 15.19 26.53
CA ASP A 45 5.72 15.92 25.27
C ASP A 45 6.27 15.01 24.15
N ASP A 46 6.68 13.78 24.48
CA ASP A 46 7.16 12.75 23.57
C ASP A 46 6.33 11.45 23.67
N ASP A 47 6.58 10.48 22.78
CA ASP A 47 5.83 9.21 22.73
C ASP A 47 6.46 8.12 23.63
N ARG A 48 7.05 8.50 24.77
CA ARG A 48 7.64 7.51 25.68
C ARG A 48 6.55 6.85 26.53
N GLN A 49 6.43 5.54 26.37
CA GLN A 49 5.54 4.69 27.17
C GLN A 49 5.69 4.91 28.69
N VAL A 50 4.53 4.95 29.36
CA VAL A 50 4.46 4.81 30.81
C VAL A 50 4.77 3.36 31.19
N PHE A 51 5.76 3.15 32.06
CA PHE A 51 6.15 1.81 32.48
C PHE A 51 5.06 1.11 33.30
N PRO A 52 5.08 -0.24 33.37
CA PRO A 52 4.07 -1.05 34.07
C PRO A 52 3.85 -0.75 35.57
N LYS A 53 4.70 0.04 36.23
CA LYS A 53 4.74 0.18 37.70
C LYS A 53 4.38 1.59 38.19
N ILE A 54 3.11 1.97 38.05
CA ILE A 54 2.57 3.19 38.67
C ILE A 54 2.37 2.95 40.17
N GLN A 55 2.77 3.90 41.02
CA GLN A 55 2.64 3.76 42.47
C GLN A 55 2.07 5.03 43.10
N LEU A 56 1.05 4.90 43.96
CA LEU A 56 0.56 6.02 44.77
C LEU A 56 1.66 6.45 45.75
N ASP A 57 1.84 7.75 45.93
CA ASP A 57 2.80 8.28 46.90
C ASP A 57 2.41 7.79 48.31
N PRO A 58 3.31 7.06 49.01
CA PRO A 58 2.99 6.40 50.27
C PRO A 58 2.84 7.38 51.43
N VAL A 59 3.36 8.60 51.31
CA VAL A 59 3.28 9.65 52.32
C VAL A 59 2.13 10.59 52.02
N ASP A 60 2.03 11.05 50.78
CA ASP A 60 1.05 12.03 50.35
C ASP A 60 0.16 11.44 49.25
N ARG A 61 -0.97 10.85 49.66
CA ARG A 61 -1.88 10.12 48.78
C ARG A 61 -2.55 10.99 47.69
N ASN A 62 -2.31 12.30 47.69
CA ASN A 62 -2.74 13.20 46.63
C ASN A 62 -1.82 13.17 45.40
N TYR A 63 -0.76 12.34 45.41
CA TYR A 63 0.16 12.19 44.28
C TYR A 63 0.37 10.73 43.88
N VAL A 64 0.73 10.56 42.61
CA VAL A 64 1.09 9.29 42.01
C VAL A 64 2.44 9.41 41.29
N TYR A 65 3.30 8.43 41.53
CA TYR A 65 4.59 8.26 40.87
C TYR A 65 4.40 7.49 39.56
N VAL A 66 4.70 8.17 38.44
CA VAL A 66 4.57 7.66 37.07
C VAL A 66 5.95 7.51 36.44
N PRO A 67 6.47 6.28 36.30
CA PRO A 67 7.78 6.05 35.70
C PRO A 67 7.67 6.12 34.17
N VAL A 68 8.49 6.96 33.55
CA VAL A 68 8.55 7.17 32.11
C VAL A 68 10.00 7.07 31.66
N ARG A 69 10.37 6.02 30.91
CA ARG A 69 11.74 5.66 30.44
C ARG A 69 12.92 6.08 31.35
N ASN A 70 13.35 7.34 31.31
CA ASN A 70 14.52 7.88 32.04
C ASN A 70 14.14 8.93 33.11
N GLN A 71 12.86 9.03 33.48
CA GLN A 71 12.35 10.03 34.41
C GLN A 71 11.27 9.41 35.32
N MET A 72 11.18 9.93 36.53
CA MET A 72 10.13 9.64 37.49
C MET A 72 9.30 10.91 37.64
N LYS A 73 8.02 10.89 37.26
CA LYS A 73 7.12 12.04 37.42
C LYS A 73 6.25 11.84 38.65
N ARG A 74 6.20 12.84 39.52
CA ARG A 74 5.23 12.92 40.63
C ARG A 74 4.05 13.77 40.14
N VAL A 75 2.92 13.13 39.88
CA VAL A 75 1.74 13.75 39.26
C VAL A 75 0.63 13.82 40.31
N PRO A 76 -0.09 14.95 40.47
CA PRO A 76 -1.20 15.01 41.40
C PRO A 76 -2.36 14.13 40.89
N VAL A 77 -3.05 13.45 41.80
CA VAL A 77 -4.16 12.53 41.46
C VAL A 77 -5.41 13.26 40.97
N SER A 78 -5.46 14.58 41.17
CA SER A 78 -6.45 15.49 40.60
C SER A 78 -5.90 16.92 40.55
N ASN A 79 -6.53 17.80 39.79
CA ASN A 79 -6.18 19.21 39.70
C ASN A 79 -7.35 20.10 40.13
N CYS A 80 -7.86 19.88 41.35
CA CYS A 80 -9.09 20.51 41.83
C CYS A 80 -9.08 22.04 41.75
N SER A 81 -7.92 22.68 41.93
CA SER A 81 -7.76 24.13 41.89
C SER A 81 -8.00 24.76 40.51
N THR A 82 -8.10 23.96 39.44
CA THR A 82 -8.46 24.46 38.11
C THR A 82 -9.92 24.87 38.00
N TYR A 83 -10.78 24.30 38.84
CA TYR A 83 -12.22 24.60 38.86
C TYR A 83 -12.49 25.82 39.74
N ARG A 84 -13.09 26.84 39.15
CA ARG A 84 -13.19 28.18 39.76
C ARG A 84 -14.47 28.38 40.54
N ASP A 85 -15.48 27.55 40.30
CA ASP A 85 -16.75 27.60 41.00
C ASP A 85 -17.28 26.21 41.37
N VAL A 86 -18.31 26.19 42.22
CA VAL A 86 -18.93 24.95 42.71
C VAL A 86 -19.51 24.08 41.59
N LYS A 87 -20.02 24.69 40.51
CA LYS A 87 -20.62 23.95 39.39
C LYS A 87 -19.53 23.28 38.55
N GLU A 88 -18.43 23.97 38.28
CA GLU A 88 -17.27 23.42 37.60
C GLU A 88 -16.65 22.28 38.43
N CYS A 89 -16.44 22.51 39.73
CA CYS A 89 -15.87 21.53 40.66
C CYS A 89 -16.73 20.25 40.72
N TRP A 90 -18.05 20.39 40.80
CA TRP A 90 -18.97 19.25 40.79
C TRP A 90 -19.06 18.55 39.42
N SER A 91 -19.05 19.33 38.33
CA SER A 91 -19.18 18.79 36.95
C SER A 91 -17.96 17.99 36.52
N ALA A 92 -16.81 18.18 37.18
CA ALA A 92 -15.63 17.34 37.02
C ALA A 92 -15.91 15.87 37.36
N GLN A 93 -16.91 15.57 38.21
CA GLN A 93 -17.21 14.21 38.67
C GLN A 93 -15.96 13.50 39.23
N ASP A 94 -15.10 14.26 39.92
CA ASP A 94 -13.85 13.76 40.49
C ASP A 94 -14.03 13.48 41.99
N PRO A 95 -13.92 12.22 42.44
CA PRO A 95 -14.14 11.87 43.84
C PRO A 95 -13.09 12.41 44.80
N HIS A 96 -11.94 12.90 44.32
CA HIS A 96 -10.90 13.51 45.17
C HIS A 96 -11.13 15.00 45.42
N CYS A 97 -11.99 15.65 44.63
CA CYS A 97 -12.25 17.08 44.74
C CYS A 97 -13.51 17.37 45.56
N VAL A 98 -13.42 18.40 46.39
CA VAL A 98 -14.56 18.98 47.10
C VAL A 98 -14.55 20.49 46.95
N TRP A 99 -15.73 21.08 46.88
CA TRP A 99 -15.90 22.52 47.04
C TRP A 99 -15.86 22.86 48.52
N CYS A 100 -14.87 23.63 48.96
CA CYS A 100 -14.72 24.03 50.35
C CYS A 100 -15.40 25.39 50.56
N GLY A 101 -16.56 25.41 51.22
CA GLY A 101 -17.39 26.61 51.37
C GLY A 101 -16.70 27.73 52.15
N SER A 102 -15.88 27.39 53.14
CA SER A 102 -15.12 28.39 53.92
C SER A 102 -13.96 29.03 53.15
N LYS A 103 -13.43 28.34 52.14
CA LYS A 103 -12.32 28.83 51.28
C LYS A 103 -12.80 29.34 49.91
N ASP A 104 -14.09 29.23 49.61
CA ASP A 104 -14.71 29.57 48.32
C ASP A 104 -13.92 29.03 47.12
N SER A 105 -13.44 27.79 47.22
CA SER A 105 -12.57 27.17 46.21
C SER A 105 -12.68 25.65 46.19
N CYS A 106 -12.36 25.06 45.05
CA CYS A 106 -12.31 23.61 44.87
C CYS A 106 -10.93 23.07 45.31
N THR A 107 -10.91 22.20 46.31
CA THR A 107 -9.69 21.64 46.92
C THR A 107 -9.77 20.13 47.04
N PHE A 108 -8.68 19.50 47.47
CA PHE A 108 -8.78 18.14 47.98
C PHE A 108 -9.62 18.11 49.25
N GLU A 109 -10.26 16.98 49.51
CA GLU A 109 -11.08 16.79 50.71
C GLU A 109 -10.27 17.00 52.00
N ASP A 110 -9.08 16.43 52.06
CA ASP A 110 -8.18 16.53 53.23
C ASP A 110 -7.74 17.98 53.52
N ASP A 111 -7.76 18.85 52.50
CA ASP A 111 -7.41 20.28 52.64
C ASP A 111 -8.58 21.12 53.16
N CYS A 112 -9.81 20.60 53.16
CA CYS A 112 -10.98 21.29 53.69
C CYS A 112 -11.27 20.79 55.12
N VAL A 113 -10.65 21.45 56.10
CA VAL A 113 -10.70 21.06 57.52
C VAL A 113 -12.09 21.28 58.15
N ASP A 114 -12.93 22.12 57.52
CA ASP A 114 -14.27 22.44 58.01
C ASP A 114 -15.31 21.43 57.50
N SER A 115 -16.41 21.23 58.25
CA SER A 115 -17.54 20.39 57.82
C SER A 115 -18.50 21.07 56.83
N ASP A 116 -18.04 22.13 56.15
CA ASP A 116 -18.77 22.94 55.17
C ASP A 116 -18.25 22.72 53.75
N TRP A 117 -18.16 21.46 53.33
CA TRP A 117 -17.75 21.06 51.97
C TRP A 117 -18.90 20.43 51.18
N LEU A 118 -18.81 20.52 49.84
CA LEU A 118 -19.71 19.86 48.89
C LEU A 118 -18.90 18.97 47.94
N SER A 119 -19.38 17.77 47.65
CA SER A 119 -18.77 16.81 46.75
C SER A 119 -19.82 16.15 45.87
N ILE A 120 -19.33 15.35 44.92
CA ILE A 120 -20.15 14.56 44.01
C ILE A 120 -20.95 13.50 44.79
N PRO A 121 -22.07 13.01 44.24
CA PRO A 121 -22.82 11.91 44.86
C PRO A 121 -22.04 10.59 44.85
N GLU A 122 -22.54 9.59 45.57
CA GLU A 122 -21.95 8.23 45.57
C GLU A 122 -22.11 7.50 44.23
N ASP A 123 -23.05 7.97 43.41
CA ASP A 123 -23.44 7.45 42.10
C ASP A 123 -23.28 8.54 41.04
N TYR A 124 -22.95 8.18 39.81
CA TYR A 124 -22.77 9.14 38.71
C TYR A 124 -24.06 9.92 38.41
N GLN A 125 -23.93 11.24 38.17
CA GLN A 125 -25.06 12.11 37.85
C GLN A 125 -24.69 13.10 36.72
N GLU A 126 -25.61 13.29 35.78
CA GLU A 126 -25.41 14.21 34.64
C GLU A 126 -25.60 15.68 35.01
N LYS A 127 -26.38 15.99 36.05
CA LYS A 127 -26.71 17.37 36.48
C LYS A 127 -26.69 17.51 37.99
N MET A 128 -26.07 18.58 38.49
CA MET A 128 -25.99 18.90 39.92
C MET A 128 -27.38 19.17 40.52
N VAL A 129 -28.24 19.81 39.74
CA VAL A 129 -29.63 20.09 40.10
C VAL A 129 -30.53 19.59 38.99
N SER A 130 -31.53 18.82 39.37
CA SER A 130 -32.61 18.39 38.50
C SER A 130 -33.94 18.90 39.04
N HIS A 131 -34.93 19.03 38.16
CA HIS A 131 -36.26 19.42 38.58
C HIS A 131 -37.32 18.59 37.88
N ARG A 132 -38.46 18.42 38.54
CA ARG A 132 -39.66 17.79 38.00
C ARG A 132 -40.85 18.70 38.21
N VAL A 133 -41.73 18.75 37.22
CA VAL A 133 -42.92 19.57 37.23
C VAL A 133 -44.15 18.68 37.09
N ALA A 134 -44.99 18.68 38.11
CA ALA A 134 -46.26 17.96 38.12
C ALA A 134 -47.42 18.95 38.20
N LYS A 135 -48.54 18.59 37.57
CA LYS A 135 -49.79 19.36 37.67
C LYS A 135 -50.78 18.58 38.50
N GLU A 136 -51.15 19.12 39.65
CA GLU A 136 -52.13 18.50 40.54
C GLU A 136 -53.56 18.62 39.94
N PRO A 137 -54.50 17.73 40.32
CA PRO A 137 -55.90 17.81 39.88
C PRO A 137 -56.58 19.14 40.21
N THR A 138 -56.10 19.85 41.24
CA THR A 138 -56.55 21.19 41.66
C THR A 138 -56.09 22.31 40.70
N GLY A 139 -55.26 21.99 39.71
CA GLY A 139 -54.67 22.95 38.77
C GLY A 139 -53.40 23.63 39.27
N GLN A 140 -52.96 23.36 40.51
CA GLN A 140 -51.67 23.82 41.04
C GLN A 140 -50.51 23.09 40.37
N ILE A 141 -49.37 23.78 40.27
CA ILE A 141 -48.15 23.23 39.68
C ILE A 141 -47.13 23.01 40.79
N THR A 142 -46.70 21.76 40.96
CA THR A 142 -45.68 21.36 41.92
C THR A 142 -44.33 21.30 41.21
N LEU A 143 -43.40 22.16 41.61
CA LEU A 143 -42.01 22.14 41.19
C LEU A 143 -41.17 21.47 42.27
N ASN A 144 -40.68 20.25 41.99
CA ASN A 144 -39.75 19.55 42.87
C ASN A 144 -38.32 19.69 42.33
N VAL A 145 -37.45 20.33 43.10
CA VAL A 145 -36.03 20.53 42.78
C VAL A 145 -35.22 19.57 43.66
N GLN A 146 -34.40 18.75 43.02
CA GLN A 146 -33.53 17.79 43.68
C GLN A 146 -32.07 18.10 43.37
N THR A 147 -31.26 18.18 44.43
CA THR A 147 -29.81 18.35 44.30
C THR A 147 -29.11 17.01 44.42
N HIS A 148 -28.14 16.77 43.54
CA HIS A 148 -27.43 15.51 43.40
C HIS A 148 -25.99 15.68 43.88
N LEU A 149 -25.80 15.80 45.19
CA LEU A 149 -24.49 16.05 45.79
C LEU A 149 -24.39 15.46 47.20
N THR A 150 -23.15 15.31 47.66
CA THR A 150 -22.84 14.91 49.03
C THR A 150 -22.30 16.13 49.77
N ALA A 151 -22.84 16.44 50.94
CA ALA A 151 -22.41 17.61 51.71
C ALA A 151 -21.86 17.21 53.08
N GLY A 152 -20.98 18.03 53.66
CA GLY A 152 -20.56 17.92 55.06
C GLY A 152 -21.70 18.23 56.04
N GLN A 153 -21.52 17.91 57.32
CA GLN A 153 -22.59 18.02 58.33
C GLN A 153 -23.12 19.46 58.49
N THR A 154 -22.24 20.46 58.47
CA THR A 154 -22.63 21.87 58.61
C THR A 154 -23.37 22.36 57.37
N ALA A 155 -22.90 21.98 56.18
CA ALA A 155 -23.56 22.27 54.91
C ALA A 155 -24.98 21.66 54.83
N ARG A 156 -25.16 20.42 55.31
CA ARG A 156 -26.48 19.73 55.37
C ARG A 156 -27.44 20.40 56.35
N SER A 157 -26.94 20.77 57.54
CA SER A 157 -27.78 21.34 58.60
C SER A 157 -28.29 22.74 58.26
N ASN A 158 -27.55 23.47 57.43
CA ASN A 158 -27.88 24.81 56.95
C ASN A 158 -28.52 24.81 55.54
N PHE A 159 -29.05 23.67 55.10
CA PHE A 159 -29.72 23.57 53.80
C PHE A 159 -31.00 24.41 53.76
N ALA A 160 -31.08 25.33 52.80
CA ALA A 160 -32.27 26.17 52.63
C ALA A 160 -32.49 26.52 51.16
N CYS A 161 -33.75 26.70 50.76
CA CYS A 161 -34.12 27.11 49.41
C CYS A 161 -35.00 28.36 49.44
N GLN A 162 -34.69 29.29 48.54
CA GLN A 162 -35.51 30.46 48.30
C GLN A 162 -35.91 30.48 46.82
N PHE A 163 -37.21 30.51 46.57
CA PHE A 163 -37.77 30.60 45.24
C PHE A 163 -38.21 32.03 44.96
N SER A 164 -37.90 32.52 43.76
CA SER A 164 -38.41 33.79 43.26
C SER A 164 -38.87 33.64 41.82
N VAL A 165 -40.01 34.22 41.49
CA VAL A 165 -40.61 34.14 40.16
C VAL A 165 -40.58 35.54 39.56
N ARG A 166 -40.13 35.66 38.31
CA ARG A 166 -39.97 36.98 37.66
C ARG A 166 -41.31 37.66 37.35
N SER A 167 -42.38 36.88 37.20
CA SER A 167 -43.74 37.36 36.91
C SER A 167 -44.50 37.62 38.21
N GLY A 168 -44.84 38.89 38.49
CA GLY A 168 -45.43 39.33 39.75
C GLY A 168 -46.81 38.74 40.12
N ALA A 169 -47.42 37.92 39.27
CA ALA A 169 -48.69 37.23 39.51
C ALA A 169 -48.55 35.80 40.08
N LEU A 170 -47.33 35.25 40.12
CA LEU A 170 -47.04 33.89 40.60
C LEU A 170 -46.07 33.98 41.78
N HIS A 171 -46.49 33.53 42.96
CA HIS A 171 -45.61 33.43 44.13
C HIS A 171 -45.56 31.98 44.58
N CYS A 172 -44.38 31.48 44.95
CA CYS A 172 -44.27 30.18 45.59
C CYS A 172 -44.95 30.26 46.96
N THR A 173 -46.03 29.50 47.14
CA THR A 173 -46.59 29.23 48.48
C THR A 173 -45.75 28.13 49.11
N SER A 174 -45.25 28.35 50.32
CA SER A 174 -44.32 27.45 51.00
C SER A 174 -44.82 26.01 50.99
N GLY A 175 -44.13 25.13 50.26
CA GLY A 175 -44.29 23.68 50.34
C GLY A 175 -43.77 23.15 51.69
N PRO A 176 -43.58 21.83 51.83
CA PRO A 176 -42.91 21.26 53.02
C PRO A 176 -41.55 21.93 53.26
N ALA A 177 -41.15 22.03 54.53
CA ALA A 177 -39.87 22.62 54.92
C ALA A 177 -38.72 21.98 54.10
N PRO A 178 -37.77 22.76 53.59
CA PRO A 178 -36.69 22.24 52.77
C PRO A 178 -35.91 21.19 53.57
N MET A 179 -35.82 19.98 53.01
CA MET A 179 -35.11 18.87 53.63
C MET A 179 -34.06 18.41 52.63
N PHE A 180 -32.79 18.45 53.02
CA PHE A 180 -31.71 18.00 52.15
C PHE A 180 -31.99 16.57 51.66
N PRO A 181 -31.95 16.28 50.35
CA PRO A 181 -31.44 17.11 49.24
C PRO A 181 -32.55 17.70 48.31
N GLN A 182 -33.76 17.93 48.81
CA GLN A 182 -34.93 18.33 48.00
C GLN A 182 -35.59 19.63 48.46
N CYS A 183 -36.06 20.41 47.49
CA CYS A 183 -36.81 21.63 47.69
C CYS A 183 -38.06 21.66 46.82
N THR A 184 -39.21 21.93 47.41
CA THR A 184 -40.49 21.96 46.70
C THR A 184 -41.09 23.36 46.72
N CYS A 185 -41.53 23.84 45.56
CA CYS A 185 -42.37 25.02 45.44
C CYS A 185 -43.71 24.63 44.81
N ILE A 186 -44.81 25.13 45.40
CA ILE A 186 -46.14 25.02 44.82
C ILE A 186 -46.51 26.37 44.24
N LEU A 187 -46.86 26.38 42.95
CA LEU A 187 -47.30 27.57 42.22
C LEU A 187 -48.81 27.49 41.99
N PRO A 188 -49.54 28.61 42.20
CA PRO A 188 -50.96 28.67 41.83
C PRO A 188 -51.12 28.55 40.31
N ASN A 189 -52.31 28.16 39.86
CA ASN A 189 -52.61 28.08 38.44
C ASN A 189 -52.46 29.47 37.79
N GLY A 190 -51.57 29.60 36.81
CA GLY A 190 -51.26 30.87 36.17
C GLY A 190 -50.63 30.68 34.79
N PRO A 191 -50.38 31.77 34.05
CA PRO A 191 -49.87 31.69 32.69
C PRO A 191 -48.42 31.15 32.68
N LEU A 192 -48.19 30.12 31.86
CA LEU A 192 -46.88 29.61 31.49
C LEU A 192 -46.55 30.09 30.06
N PRO A 193 -45.27 30.33 29.71
CA PRO A 193 -44.06 30.00 30.47
C PRO A 193 -43.73 30.99 31.59
N ALA A 194 -43.11 30.50 32.67
CA ALA A 194 -42.68 31.31 33.79
C ALA A 194 -41.20 31.04 34.14
N GLU A 195 -40.44 32.10 34.39
CA GLU A 195 -39.05 32.00 34.86
C GLU A 195 -39.00 31.93 36.39
N VAL A 196 -38.46 30.84 36.92
CA VAL A 196 -38.29 30.60 38.34
C VAL A 196 -36.80 30.55 38.67
N PHE A 197 -36.38 31.41 39.59
CA PHE A 197 -35.03 31.40 40.14
C PHE A 197 -35.04 30.69 41.49
N VAL A 198 -34.21 29.67 41.61
CA VAL A 198 -34.07 28.88 42.83
C VAL A 198 -32.69 29.15 43.40
N LYS A 199 -32.67 29.79 44.57
CA LYS A 199 -31.45 30.02 45.34
C LYS A 199 -31.35 28.95 46.42
N ILE A 200 -30.41 28.04 46.26
CA ILE A 200 -30.16 26.91 47.15
C ILE A 200 -28.92 27.24 47.99
N ARG A 201 -29.02 27.14 49.31
CA ARG A 201 -27.91 27.40 50.24
C ARG A 201 -27.47 26.08 50.87
N PHE A 202 -26.16 25.88 50.90
CA PHE A 202 -25.49 24.80 51.61
C PHE A 202 -24.39 25.41 52.50
N GLY A 203 -24.68 25.62 53.79
CA GLY A 203 -23.77 26.34 54.67
C GLY A 203 -23.41 27.73 54.12
N ALA A 204 -22.12 28.00 53.89
CA ALA A 204 -21.65 29.24 53.28
C ALA A 204 -21.89 29.32 51.76
N THR A 205 -22.02 28.18 51.08
CA THR A 205 -22.14 28.11 49.62
C THR A 205 -23.55 28.40 49.15
N GLN A 206 -23.69 29.17 48.06
CA GLN A 206 -24.99 29.49 47.45
C GLN A 206 -24.98 29.13 45.96
N LEU A 207 -25.99 28.38 45.54
CA LEU A 207 -26.23 28.00 44.17
C LEU A 207 -27.47 28.74 43.65
N LEU A 208 -27.37 29.33 42.46
CA LEU A 208 -28.50 29.93 41.77
C LEU A 208 -28.82 29.13 40.51
N GLU A 209 -30.04 28.60 40.45
CA GLU A 209 -30.58 27.92 39.28
C GLU A 209 -31.68 28.72 38.62
N ARG A 210 -31.65 28.80 37.29
CA ARG A 210 -32.70 29.42 36.48
C ARG A 210 -33.48 28.32 35.79
N LEU A 211 -34.75 28.19 36.13
CA LEU A 211 -35.66 27.20 35.59
C LEU A 211 -36.72 27.89 34.73
N THR A 212 -36.99 27.34 33.55
CA THR A 212 -38.05 27.81 32.68
C THR A 212 -39.21 26.82 32.75
N LEU A 213 -40.25 27.19 33.50
CA LEU A 213 -41.45 26.38 33.56
C LEU A 213 -42.24 26.58 32.29
N THR A 214 -42.47 25.50 31.57
CA THR A 214 -43.33 25.46 30.39
C THR A 214 -44.47 24.50 30.67
N ASN A 215 -45.60 24.70 29.99
CA ASN A 215 -46.68 23.74 30.06
C ASN A 215 -46.24 22.49 29.30
N CYS A 216 -46.08 21.36 30.00
CA CYS A 216 -45.65 20.10 29.39
C CYS A 216 -46.53 19.68 28.20
N SER A 217 -47.80 20.10 28.19
CA SER A 217 -48.75 19.81 27.10
C SER A 217 -48.56 20.69 25.86
N ASP A 218 -47.80 21.78 25.94
CA ASP A 218 -47.53 22.70 24.83
C ASP A 218 -46.25 22.31 24.06
N ILE A 219 -45.42 21.43 24.62
CA ILE A 219 -44.28 20.82 23.93
C ILE A 219 -44.79 19.76 22.96
N ARG A 220 -45.12 20.19 21.73
CA ARG A 220 -45.70 19.35 20.66
C ARG A 220 -44.83 19.35 19.41
N GLY A 221 -44.90 18.26 18.66
CA GLY A 221 -44.20 18.09 17.39
C GLY A 221 -44.07 16.61 17.02
N PRO A 222 -43.45 16.29 15.87
CA PRO A 222 -43.15 14.91 15.52
C PRO A 222 -42.22 14.28 16.57
N PRO A 223 -42.43 12.99 16.93
CA PRO A 223 -41.67 12.32 17.97
C PRO A 223 -40.23 12.10 17.51
N THR A 224 -39.38 13.07 17.86
CA THR A 224 -37.95 13.09 17.54
C THR A 224 -37.14 13.02 18.82
N SER A 225 -35.89 12.57 18.71
CA SER A 225 -34.95 12.57 19.84
C SER A 225 -34.75 13.97 20.43
N VAL A 226 -34.81 15.01 19.59
CA VAL A 226 -34.73 16.43 19.98
C VAL A 226 -35.93 16.84 20.81
N LEU A 227 -37.16 16.59 20.33
CA LEU A 227 -38.39 16.94 21.06
C LEU A 227 -38.49 16.18 22.40
N CYS A 228 -38.04 14.92 22.42
CA CYS A 228 -37.98 14.10 23.63
C CYS A 228 -37.01 14.67 24.68
N ARG A 229 -35.81 15.12 24.27
CA ARG A 229 -34.86 15.80 25.17
C ARG A 229 -35.40 17.12 25.70
N GLN A 230 -36.01 17.93 24.83
CA GLN A 230 -36.65 19.19 25.22
C GLN A 230 -37.73 18.98 26.29
N CYS A 231 -38.51 17.89 26.20
CA CYS A 231 -39.50 17.53 27.21
C CYS A 231 -38.86 17.26 28.59
N PHE A 232 -37.79 16.45 28.66
CA PHE A 232 -37.11 16.17 29.92
C PHE A 232 -36.39 17.41 30.49
N GLU A 233 -35.84 18.27 29.64
CA GLU A 233 -35.21 19.54 30.07
C GLU A 233 -36.21 20.51 30.70
N ALA A 234 -37.47 20.47 30.29
CA ALA A 234 -38.56 21.21 30.90
C ALA A 234 -39.08 20.63 32.23
N GLY A 235 -38.50 19.52 32.71
CA GLY A 235 -38.91 18.82 33.93
C GLY A 235 -40.19 17.98 33.79
N CYS A 236 -40.59 17.70 32.55
CA CYS A 236 -41.75 16.88 32.20
C CYS A 236 -41.35 15.40 31.98
N ASP A 237 -42.33 14.50 31.85
CA ASP A 237 -42.12 13.09 31.52
C ASP A 237 -42.58 12.76 30.09
N TRP A 238 -41.89 11.82 29.44
CA TRP A 238 -42.21 11.40 28.07
C TRP A 238 -43.03 10.10 28.07
N SER A 239 -44.25 10.14 27.53
CA SER A 239 -45.12 8.97 27.44
C SER A 239 -45.96 8.97 26.15
N LYS A 240 -46.22 7.79 25.57
CA LYS A 240 -47.03 7.64 24.33
C LYS A 240 -46.57 8.56 23.17
N ASN A 241 -45.26 8.70 22.97
CA ASN A 241 -44.67 9.56 21.93
C ASN A 241 -45.02 11.06 22.03
N LYS A 242 -45.34 11.54 23.23
CA LYS A 242 -45.60 12.95 23.51
C LYS A 242 -45.08 13.36 24.89
N CYS A 243 -44.94 14.67 25.09
CA CYS A 243 -44.60 15.22 26.40
C CYS A 243 -45.84 15.26 27.32
N SER A 244 -45.64 14.92 28.60
CA SER A 244 -46.68 14.81 29.63
C SER A 244 -46.18 15.30 31.00
N TRP A 245 -47.08 15.64 31.92
CA TRP A 245 -46.68 16.07 33.27
C TRP A 245 -46.03 14.93 34.07
N ALA A 246 -45.18 15.27 35.04
CA ALA A 246 -44.35 14.27 35.74
C ALA A 246 -45.12 13.26 36.63
N ASN A 247 -46.43 13.47 36.82
CA ASN A 247 -47.33 12.55 37.52
C ASN A 247 -48.05 11.57 36.57
N GLU A 248 -47.89 11.71 35.25
CA GLU A 248 -48.60 10.92 34.23
C GLU A 248 -47.71 9.85 33.55
N GLY A 249 -46.43 9.71 33.93
CA GLY A 249 -45.46 8.84 33.26
C GLY A 249 -44.35 8.28 34.14
N VAL A 250 -43.53 7.40 33.55
CA VAL A 250 -42.30 6.86 34.14
C VAL A 250 -41.12 7.42 33.38
N ARG A 251 -40.17 8.05 34.08
CA ARG A 251 -38.98 8.64 33.48
C ARG A 251 -38.06 7.54 32.92
N ASN A 252 -37.84 7.55 31.62
CA ASN A 252 -36.89 6.66 30.95
C ASN A 252 -36.19 7.39 29.79
N ASP A 253 -35.08 8.06 30.09
CA ASP A 253 -34.30 8.87 29.14
C ASP A 253 -33.76 8.03 27.96
N SER A 254 -33.75 6.69 28.05
CA SER A 254 -33.36 5.80 26.95
C SER A 254 -34.32 5.82 25.75
N VAL A 255 -35.57 6.29 25.95
CA VAL A 255 -36.58 6.41 24.89
C VAL A 255 -36.16 7.44 23.84
N CYS A 256 -35.55 8.56 24.26
CA CYS A 256 -35.10 9.60 23.32
C CYS A 256 -33.98 9.11 22.40
N LYS A 257 -33.18 8.13 22.82
CA LYS A 257 -32.06 7.57 22.03
C LYS A 257 -32.55 6.67 20.87
N ARG A 258 -33.81 6.21 20.88
CA ARG A 258 -34.36 5.27 19.88
C ARG A 258 -35.21 5.93 18.78
N MET A 259 -35.37 7.26 18.80
CA MET A 259 -36.24 7.98 17.87
C MET A 259 -35.46 8.49 16.64
N VAL A 260 -35.85 8.04 15.44
CA VAL A 260 -35.24 8.39 14.14
C VAL A 260 -35.85 9.68 13.58
N SER A 261 -35.04 10.62 13.06
CA SER A 261 -35.52 11.88 12.46
C SER A 261 -36.15 11.67 11.06
N GLY A 262 -37.21 12.43 10.78
CA GLY A 262 -38.00 12.32 9.54
C GLY A 262 -37.69 13.38 8.46
N ILE A 263 -36.51 14.01 8.49
CA ILE A 263 -36.09 15.01 7.48
C ILE A 263 -35.02 14.36 6.60
N LYS A 264 -35.24 14.34 5.28
CA LYS A 264 -34.33 13.71 4.31
C LYS A 264 -33.25 14.68 3.85
N PHE A 265 -32.06 14.59 4.45
CA PHE A 265 -30.81 15.08 3.87
C PHE A 265 -30.12 13.95 3.13
N SER A 266 -29.35 14.26 2.09
CA SER A 266 -28.43 13.28 1.50
C SER A 266 -27.38 12.89 2.53
N THR A 267 -27.23 11.60 2.80
CA THR A 267 -26.27 11.11 3.80
C THR A 267 -24.83 11.36 3.31
N PRO A 268 -24.02 12.16 4.03
CA PRO A 268 -22.64 12.41 3.65
C PRO A 268 -21.77 11.18 3.95
N GLU A 269 -20.86 10.87 3.02
CA GLU A 269 -19.89 9.77 3.16
C GLU A 269 -18.47 10.35 3.16
N ILE A 270 -17.64 9.96 4.13
CA ILE A 270 -16.26 10.43 4.25
C ILE A 270 -15.33 9.40 3.61
N SER A 271 -14.55 9.80 2.60
CA SER A 271 -13.55 8.93 1.96
C SER A 271 -12.19 9.02 2.63
N SER A 272 -11.74 10.23 2.99
CA SER A 272 -10.44 10.48 3.62
C SER A 272 -10.36 11.86 4.28
N ILE A 273 -9.41 12.02 5.18
CA ILE A 273 -9.04 13.30 5.80
C ILE A 273 -7.53 13.48 5.65
N ASP A 274 -7.10 14.66 5.20
CA ASP A 274 -5.69 15.00 4.98
C ASP A 274 -5.31 16.29 5.74
N PRO A 275 -4.30 16.25 6.64
CA PRO A 275 -3.59 15.05 7.10
C PRO A 275 -4.44 14.22 8.09
N GLY A 276 -4.30 12.89 8.05
CA GLY A 276 -4.97 11.96 8.98
C GLY A 276 -4.25 11.79 10.33
N VAL A 277 -3.03 12.32 10.47
CA VAL A 277 -2.22 12.30 11.69
C VAL A 277 -1.74 13.71 11.98
N VAL A 278 -1.91 14.17 13.21
CA VAL A 278 -1.58 15.54 13.64
C VAL A 278 -0.95 15.55 15.02
N SER A 279 -0.29 16.64 15.39
CA SER A 279 0.08 16.89 16.79
C SER A 279 -1.17 17.08 17.65
N PHE A 280 -1.08 16.86 18.97
CA PHE A 280 -2.14 17.18 19.93
C PHE A 280 -2.56 18.65 19.93
N TYR A 281 -1.77 19.55 19.34
CA TYR A 281 -2.15 20.94 19.08
C TYR A 281 -3.11 21.12 17.90
N GLY A 282 -3.37 20.06 17.14
CA GLY A 282 -4.25 20.07 15.98
C GLY A 282 -3.54 20.49 14.69
N ARG A 283 -4.34 20.93 13.72
CA ARG A 283 -3.90 21.33 12.38
C ARG A 283 -4.87 22.33 11.77
N ASN A 284 -4.33 23.41 11.24
CA ASN A 284 -5.13 24.37 10.49
C ASN A 284 -5.31 23.96 9.02
N HIS A 285 -6.48 24.28 8.44
CA HIS A 285 -6.79 24.03 7.03
C HIS A 285 -6.69 22.55 6.60
N ALA A 286 -7.19 21.64 7.44
CA ALA A 286 -7.30 20.22 7.07
C ALA A 286 -8.39 20.04 6.00
N MET A 287 -8.20 19.06 5.13
CA MET A 287 -9.12 18.74 4.05
C MET A 287 -9.87 17.45 4.34
N LEU A 288 -11.19 17.46 4.17
CA LEU A 288 -12.03 16.26 4.19
C LEU A 288 -12.55 16.01 2.78
N TYR A 289 -12.40 14.78 2.30
CA TYR A 289 -12.88 14.31 1.01
C TYR A 289 -14.01 13.31 1.19
N GLY A 290 -14.96 13.28 0.26
CA GLY A 290 -16.13 12.42 0.36
C GLY A 290 -17.20 12.64 -0.71
N LEU A 291 -18.39 12.12 -0.45
CA LEU A 291 -19.59 12.27 -1.28
C LEU A 291 -20.72 12.93 -0.48
N ASN A 292 -21.62 13.62 -1.18
CA ASN A 292 -22.80 14.28 -0.61
C ASN A 292 -22.47 15.27 0.54
N LEU A 293 -21.36 15.99 0.44
CA LEU A 293 -20.91 16.89 1.52
C LEU A 293 -21.58 18.27 1.48
N SER A 294 -22.42 18.56 0.50
CA SER A 294 -22.97 19.90 0.24
C SER A 294 -23.65 20.55 1.44
N ASP A 295 -24.38 19.75 2.23
CA ASP A 295 -25.17 20.24 3.37
C ASP A 295 -24.43 20.16 4.71
N VAL A 296 -23.15 19.74 4.71
CA VAL A 296 -22.35 19.64 5.93
C VAL A 296 -22.03 21.04 6.47
N THR A 297 -22.28 21.25 7.76
CA THR A 297 -22.10 22.55 8.45
C THR A 297 -20.91 22.57 9.40
N ARG A 298 -20.61 21.43 10.03
CA ARG A 298 -19.52 21.25 10.99
C ARG A 298 -18.94 19.85 10.86
N VAL A 299 -17.71 19.66 11.29
CA VAL A 299 -17.09 18.34 11.49
C VAL A 299 -16.94 18.12 12.98
N ARG A 300 -17.38 16.95 13.47
CA ARG A 300 -17.30 16.57 14.87
C ARG A 300 -16.20 15.55 15.08
N MET A 301 -15.32 15.81 16.04
CA MET A 301 -14.26 14.92 16.48
C MET A 301 -14.55 14.46 17.90
N GLN A 302 -14.50 13.16 18.13
CA GLN A 302 -14.80 12.57 19.43
C GLN A 302 -13.83 11.44 19.75
N ALA A 303 -13.00 11.65 20.77
CA ALA A 303 -12.20 10.59 21.36
C ALA A 303 -13.07 9.63 22.18
N HIS A 304 -12.64 8.38 22.32
CA HIS A 304 -13.27 7.44 23.25
C HIS A 304 -13.14 7.88 24.72
N THR A 305 -12.18 8.75 25.01
CA THR A 305 -11.88 9.32 26.32
C THR A 305 -12.53 10.68 26.57
N GLU A 306 -13.11 11.33 25.56
CA GLU A 306 -13.64 12.69 25.66
C GLU A 306 -15.17 12.70 25.70
N CYS A 307 -15.74 13.20 26.80
CA CYS A 307 -17.19 13.18 27.02
C CYS A 307 -17.93 14.36 26.37
N LYS A 308 -17.20 15.38 25.93
CA LYS A 308 -17.71 16.48 25.13
C LYS A 308 -17.04 16.43 23.75
N PRO A 309 -17.79 16.16 22.67
CA PRO A 309 -17.20 16.14 21.34
C PRO A 309 -16.77 17.56 20.93
N GLN A 310 -15.65 17.64 20.23
CA GLN A 310 -15.17 18.88 19.64
C GLN A 310 -15.80 19.07 18.27
N GLU A 311 -16.22 20.30 17.93
CA GLU A 311 -16.82 20.61 16.64
C GLU A 311 -16.07 21.76 15.95
N SER A 312 -15.85 21.61 14.66
CA SER A 312 -15.15 22.58 13.83
C SER A 312 -16.03 23.03 12.67
N PRO A 313 -16.17 24.34 12.41
CA PRO A 313 -16.91 24.84 11.26
C PRO A 313 -16.21 24.47 9.95
N VAL A 314 -16.99 24.28 8.88
CA VAL A 314 -16.46 23.99 7.54
C VAL A 314 -16.49 25.22 6.63
N TRP A 315 -15.55 25.29 5.70
CA TRP A 315 -15.52 26.28 4.62
C TRP A 315 -14.96 25.65 3.34
N ASN A 316 -14.99 26.38 2.22
CA ASN A 316 -14.58 25.88 0.89
C ASN A 316 -15.24 24.54 0.51
N ASN A 317 -16.52 24.38 0.83
CA ASN A 317 -17.26 23.15 0.58
C ASN A 317 -17.69 23.06 -0.90
N THR A 318 -17.16 22.07 -1.61
CA THR A 318 -17.44 21.80 -3.03
C THR A 318 -18.49 20.71 -3.24
N GLY A 319 -18.99 20.08 -2.17
CA GLY A 319 -19.86 18.91 -2.22
C GLY A 319 -19.13 17.57 -2.29
N THR A 320 -17.86 17.57 -2.72
CA THR A 320 -16.96 16.39 -2.69
C THR A 320 -15.71 16.59 -1.82
N SER A 321 -15.42 17.83 -1.46
CA SER A 321 -14.37 18.18 -0.50
C SER A 321 -14.75 19.42 0.30
N LEU A 322 -14.24 19.53 1.52
CA LEU A 322 -14.38 20.69 2.38
C LEU A 322 -13.13 20.92 3.21
N THR A 323 -12.93 22.15 3.68
CA THR A 323 -11.84 22.53 4.59
C THR A 323 -12.39 22.75 5.99
N PHE A 324 -11.66 22.33 7.02
CA PHE A 324 -11.99 22.56 8.43
C PHE A 324 -10.72 22.66 9.28
N HIS A 325 -10.83 23.14 10.52
CA HIS A 325 -9.71 23.13 11.48
C HIS A 325 -9.76 21.86 12.33
N ILE A 326 -8.63 21.18 12.51
CA ILE A 326 -8.49 20.16 13.56
C ILE A 326 -8.04 20.91 14.83
N PRO A 327 -8.87 21.04 15.87
CA PRO A 327 -8.57 21.70 17.13
C PRO A 327 -7.58 20.88 17.97
N SER A 328 -7.06 21.51 19.02
CA SER A 328 -6.21 20.85 20.00
C SER A 328 -6.98 19.83 20.85
N ALA A 329 -6.38 18.68 21.11
CA ALA A 329 -6.91 17.65 21.97
C ALA A 329 -6.15 17.59 23.32
N GLU A 330 -6.88 17.23 24.37
CA GLU A 330 -6.30 16.98 25.70
C GLU A 330 -5.58 15.62 25.75
N SER A 331 -6.00 14.69 24.88
CA SER A 331 -5.45 13.34 24.78
C SER A 331 -4.71 13.09 23.46
N LYS A 332 -3.77 12.13 23.47
CA LYS A 332 -3.19 11.55 22.26
C LYS A 332 -4.00 10.31 21.87
N GLY A 333 -3.82 9.86 20.64
CA GLY A 333 -4.47 8.67 20.11
C GLY A 333 -5.57 8.98 19.09
N VAL A 334 -6.34 7.95 18.79
CA VAL A 334 -7.29 7.95 17.67
C VAL A 334 -8.63 8.53 18.11
N VAL A 335 -9.13 9.52 17.36
CA VAL A 335 -10.47 10.09 17.50
C VAL A 335 -11.33 9.75 16.30
N LYS A 336 -12.62 9.54 16.53
CA LYS A 336 -13.60 9.35 15.47
C LYS A 336 -14.09 10.69 14.95
N VAL A 337 -14.30 10.76 13.65
CA VAL A 337 -14.72 11.97 12.94
C VAL A 337 -15.99 11.70 12.15
N CYS A 338 -16.98 12.59 12.27
CA CYS A 338 -18.19 12.57 11.46
C CYS A 338 -18.56 13.98 10.96
N ALA A 339 -19.32 14.03 9.87
CA ALA A 339 -19.86 15.23 9.28
C ALA A 339 -21.23 15.56 9.90
N LEU A 340 -21.43 16.80 10.33
CA LEU A 340 -22.67 17.29 10.94
C LEU A 340 -23.55 18.02 9.94
N LEU A 341 -24.80 17.57 9.83
CA LEU A 341 -25.85 18.23 9.07
C LEU A 341 -26.56 19.32 9.89
N PRO A 342 -27.37 20.19 9.27
CA PRO A 342 -28.05 21.30 9.96
C PRO A 342 -29.00 20.86 11.08
N ASP A 343 -29.54 19.63 11.00
CA ASP A 343 -30.38 19.03 12.03
C ASP A 343 -29.58 18.47 13.23
N GLY A 344 -28.25 18.58 13.21
CA GLY A 344 -27.35 18.11 14.25
C GLY A 344 -27.03 16.60 14.18
N SER A 345 -27.52 15.90 13.15
CA SER A 345 -27.17 14.51 12.91
C SER A 345 -25.73 14.37 12.40
N CYS A 346 -25.06 13.29 12.81
CA CYS A 346 -23.64 13.02 12.61
C CYS A 346 -23.50 11.78 11.73
N HIS A 347 -22.87 11.93 10.57
CA HIS A 347 -22.82 10.94 9.50
C HIS A 347 -21.41 10.76 8.94
N GLY A 348 -21.15 9.58 8.39
CA GLY A 348 -19.81 9.15 8.02
C GLY A 348 -18.93 8.84 9.23
N SER A 349 -17.89 8.03 9.01
CA SER A 349 -16.93 7.66 10.06
C SER A 349 -15.55 7.60 9.47
N SER A 350 -14.70 8.55 9.85
CA SER A 350 -13.26 8.51 9.61
C SER A 350 -12.52 8.66 10.93
N THR A 351 -11.19 8.60 10.91
CA THR A 351 -10.35 8.71 12.10
C THR A 351 -9.22 9.68 11.90
N ILE A 352 -8.92 10.46 12.93
CA ILE A 352 -7.70 11.29 13.02
C ILE A 352 -6.89 10.78 14.21
N THR A 353 -5.57 10.80 14.10
CA THR A 353 -4.68 10.41 15.21
C THR A 353 -3.92 11.63 15.74
N TYR A 354 -4.11 11.95 17.02
CA TYR A 354 -3.33 12.96 17.73
C TYR A 354 -2.04 12.33 18.29
N GLN A 355 -0.89 12.93 17.98
CA GLN A 355 0.43 12.51 18.44
C GLN A 355 1.12 13.61 19.26
N SER A 356 2.35 13.35 19.69
CA SER A 356 3.17 14.31 20.44
C SER A 356 3.45 15.62 19.69
N SER A 357 3.90 16.62 20.44
CA SER A 357 4.37 17.89 19.87
C SER A 357 5.70 17.71 19.14
N PRO A 358 5.98 18.50 18.09
CA PRO A 358 7.31 18.51 17.51
C PRO A 358 8.34 18.95 18.53
N SER A 359 9.48 18.26 18.51
CA SER A 359 10.63 18.59 19.33
C SER A 359 11.82 18.89 18.45
N CYS A 360 12.68 19.79 18.92
CA CYS A 360 13.87 20.22 18.22
C CYS A 360 15.10 19.84 19.05
N SER A 361 16.01 19.08 18.45
CA SER A 361 17.24 18.60 19.09
C SER A 361 18.49 19.30 18.58
N ALA A 362 18.54 19.68 17.30
CA ALA A 362 19.66 20.42 16.72
C ALA A 362 19.22 21.31 15.55
N ILE A 363 20.01 22.33 15.24
CA ILE A 363 19.90 23.13 14.02
C ILE A 363 21.25 23.09 13.32
N VAL A 364 21.27 22.65 12.06
CA VAL A 364 22.49 22.46 11.27
C VAL A 364 22.36 23.20 9.93
N PRO A 365 23.27 24.14 9.62
CA PRO A 365 24.25 24.75 10.53
C PRO A 365 23.58 25.58 11.65
N ASN A 366 24.27 25.83 12.76
CA ASN A 366 23.73 26.61 13.89
C ASN A 366 23.98 28.14 13.77
N SER A 367 24.33 28.61 12.57
CA SER A 367 24.67 30.00 12.30
C SER A 367 24.14 30.48 10.95
N THR A 368 23.93 31.78 10.79
CA THR A 368 23.49 32.41 9.53
C THR A 368 24.07 33.81 9.39
N TRP A 369 23.88 34.48 8.24
CA TRP A 369 24.36 35.83 7.96
C TRP A 369 23.21 36.84 7.82
N LEU A 370 23.52 38.14 7.92
CA LEU A 370 22.53 39.23 8.01
C LEU A 370 21.52 39.27 6.85
N SER A 371 21.92 38.99 5.62
CA SER A 371 21.01 38.97 4.46
C SER A 371 20.03 37.79 4.44
N GLY A 372 20.18 36.81 5.32
CA GLY A 372 19.31 35.62 5.37
C GLY A 372 19.55 34.67 4.19
N LYS A 373 18.52 33.89 3.82
CA LYS A 373 18.52 32.89 2.72
C LYS A 373 19.50 31.72 2.88
N ARG A 374 20.14 31.58 4.05
CA ARG A 374 20.90 30.36 4.35
C ARG A 374 19.92 29.23 4.60
N LYS A 375 20.16 28.09 3.97
CA LYS A 375 19.35 26.89 4.18
C LYS A 375 19.73 26.23 5.49
N LEU A 376 18.80 26.20 6.45
CA LEU A 376 18.98 25.55 7.74
C LEU A 376 18.12 24.30 7.84
N THR A 377 18.68 23.26 8.44
CA THR A 377 17.96 22.03 8.77
C THR A 377 17.76 21.93 10.27
N ILE A 378 16.50 21.92 10.70
CA ILE A 378 16.09 21.58 12.06
C ILE A 378 16.01 20.05 12.13
N ILE A 379 16.69 19.47 13.11
CA ILE A 379 16.69 18.04 13.41
C ILE A 379 15.91 17.84 14.70
N GLY A 380 15.07 16.82 14.75
CA GLY A 380 14.10 16.64 15.83
C GLY A 380 13.20 15.43 15.67
N SER A 381 11.99 15.54 16.20
CA SER A 381 10.91 14.55 16.06
C SER A 381 9.59 15.25 15.72
N HIS A 382 8.72 14.57 14.98
CA HIS A 382 7.40 15.07 14.56
C HIS A 382 7.44 16.41 13.80
N LEU A 383 8.56 16.70 13.12
CA LEU A 383 8.74 17.97 12.42
C LEU A 383 7.85 18.10 11.17
N ASP A 384 7.24 17.01 10.71
CA ASP A 384 6.21 16.97 9.69
C ASP A 384 4.91 17.69 10.10
N PHE A 385 4.65 17.88 11.40
CA PHE A 385 3.50 18.65 11.89
C PHE A 385 3.71 20.17 11.86
N VAL A 386 4.94 20.64 11.64
CA VAL A 386 5.25 22.07 11.64
C VAL A 386 4.68 22.73 10.39
N GLU A 387 3.86 23.76 10.56
CA GLU A 387 3.21 24.50 9.48
C GLU A 387 4.09 25.63 8.96
N GLY A 388 4.85 26.27 9.85
CA GLY A 388 5.74 27.40 9.54
C GLY A 388 6.84 27.58 10.57
N VAL A 389 7.87 28.34 10.22
CA VAL A 389 9.01 28.68 11.09
C VAL A 389 9.15 30.20 11.18
N THR A 390 9.37 30.71 12.39
CA THR A 390 9.65 32.13 12.65
C THR A 390 10.93 32.29 13.46
N GLN A 391 11.59 33.45 13.35
CA GLN A 391 12.84 33.74 14.06
C GLN A 391 12.64 34.95 14.99
N SER A 392 13.23 34.93 16.19
CA SER A 392 13.00 35.97 17.22
C SER A 392 13.36 37.38 16.75
N HIS A 393 14.30 37.53 15.82
CA HIS A 393 14.69 38.82 15.25
C HIS A 393 13.75 39.34 14.15
N ALA A 394 12.86 38.49 13.63
CA ALA A 394 11.87 38.82 12.61
C ALA A 394 10.57 38.03 12.85
N PRO A 395 9.86 38.28 13.97
CA PRO A 395 8.73 37.46 14.41
C PRO A 395 7.50 37.55 13.49
N GLN A 396 7.42 38.57 12.64
CA GLN A 396 6.34 38.76 11.67
C GLN A 396 6.55 37.99 10.36
N GLU A 397 7.77 37.53 10.06
CA GLU A 397 8.06 36.78 8.84
C GLU A 397 7.96 35.26 9.07
N VAL A 398 6.88 34.66 8.58
CA VAL A 398 6.67 33.21 8.63
C VAL A 398 7.25 32.57 7.38
N ARG A 399 8.23 31.67 7.54
CA ARG A 399 8.78 30.87 6.43
C ARG A 399 8.10 29.53 6.38
N LEU A 400 7.62 29.15 5.19
CA LEU A 400 7.10 27.82 4.92
C LEU A 400 8.28 26.86 4.75
N PRO A 401 8.31 25.72 5.47
CA PRO A 401 9.35 24.73 5.26
C PRO A 401 9.30 24.11 3.86
N GLN A 402 10.49 23.91 3.27
CA GLN A 402 10.70 23.41 1.91
C GLN A 402 10.64 21.87 1.82
N ASN A 403 11.17 21.18 2.83
CA ASN A 403 11.11 19.72 2.95
C ASN A 403 10.89 19.36 4.42
N ARG A 404 9.97 18.43 4.68
CA ARG A 404 9.55 18.05 6.03
C ARG A 404 9.45 16.53 6.08
N THR A 405 10.17 15.95 7.02
CA THR A 405 10.01 14.56 7.43
C THR A 405 9.80 14.55 8.94
N TYR A 406 9.49 13.38 9.48
CA TYR A 406 9.41 13.17 10.93
C TYR A 406 10.64 13.73 11.67
N GLN A 407 11.85 13.59 11.11
CA GLN A 407 13.10 13.93 11.79
C GLN A 407 13.72 15.26 11.34
N ASN A 408 13.47 15.69 10.10
CA ASN A 408 14.20 16.80 9.50
C ASN A 408 13.22 17.80 8.88
N LEU A 409 13.47 19.07 9.12
CA LEU A 409 12.75 20.18 8.51
C LEU A 409 13.74 21.19 7.98
N THR A 410 13.60 21.55 6.69
CA THR A 410 14.49 22.51 6.06
C THR A 410 13.77 23.79 5.69
N TYR A 411 14.39 24.94 6.00
CA TYR A 411 13.86 26.26 5.70
C TYR A 411 14.99 27.27 5.43
N GLU A 412 14.65 28.40 4.83
CA GLU A 412 15.59 29.51 4.59
C GLU A 412 15.45 30.58 5.68
N THR A 413 16.60 31.10 6.15
CA THR A 413 16.63 32.16 7.17
C THR A 413 16.12 33.50 6.65
N VAL A 414 15.59 34.32 7.56
CA VAL A 414 15.14 35.68 7.26
C VAL A 414 16.25 36.71 7.47
N ALA A 415 16.12 37.83 6.77
CA ALA A 415 17.09 38.91 6.84
C ALA A 415 16.96 39.67 8.16
N ALA A 416 18.09 39.97 8.80
CA ALA A 416 18.16 40.75 10.02
C ALA A 416 18.49 42.21 9.71
N VAL A 417 17.48 43.07 9.70
CA VAL A 417 17.64 44.50 9.41
C VAL A 417 18.11 45.23 10.68
N ASN A 418 19.13 46.11 10.56
CA ASN A 418 19.66 47.00 11.61
C ASN A 418 20.54 46.40 12.72
N ALA A 419 21.16 45.23 12.53
CA ALA A 419 22.06 44.65 13.54
C ALA A 419 23.52 45.12 13.42
N GLN A 420 24.12 45.54 14.54
CA GLN A 420 25.52 45.96 14.65
C GLN A 420 26.38 44.87 15.32
N GLY A 421 26.56 43.73 14.63
CA GLY A 421 27.42 42.63 15.09
C GLY A 421 26.69 41.30 15.31
N PRO A 422 27.39 40.24 15.78
CA PRO A 422 26.79 38.93 15.96
C PRO A 422 25.81 38.88 17.15
N PHE A 423 24.64 38.27 16.96
CA PHE A 423 23.65 38.11 18.03
C PHE A 423 22.89 36.77 17.92
N PRO A 424 22.43 36.20 19.05
CA PRO A 424 21.64 34.97 19.04
C PRO A 424 20.18 35.25 18.62
N SER A 425 19.61 34.32 17.86
CA SER A 425 18.20 34.32 17.48
C SER A 425 17.57 32.97 17.80
N THR A 426 16.44 32.99 18.50
CA THR A 426 15.66 31.78 18.78
C THR A 426 14.79 31.45 17.57
N VAL A 427 14.71 30.16 17.22
CA VAL A 427 13.82 29.65 16.17
C VAL A 427 12.54 29.15 16.81
N PHE A 428 11.40 29.47 16.23
CA PHE A 428 10.09 29.04 16.72
C PHE A 428 9.35 28.24 15.64
N LEU A 429 8.76 27.12 16.03
CA LEU A 429 7.96 26.23 15.19
C LEU A 429 6.48 26.56 15.39
N LYS A 430 5.74 26.81 14.29
CA LYS A 430 4.28 27.01 14.32
C LYS A 430 3.55 25.70 14.05
N VAL A 431 2.66 25.30 14.95
CA VAL A 431 1.93 24.02 14.90
C VAL A 431 0.50 24.27 15.36
N GLY A 432 -0.49 24.14 14.48
CA GLY A 432 -1.85 24.59 14.78
C GLY A 432 -1.84 26.06 15.20
N ASN A 433 -2.35 26.34 16.41
CA ASN A 433 -2.38 27.69 16.98
C ASN A 433 -1.23 27.97 17.96
N GLU A 434 -0.29 27.03 18.13
CA GLU A 434 0.82 27.15 19.06
C GLU A 434 2.14 27.54 18.39
N THR A 435 3.00 28.20 19.16
CA THR A 435 4.35 28.61 18.74
C THR A 435 5.37 28.07 19.73
N LEU A 436 6.12 27.05 19.31
CA LEU A 436 7.03 26.30 20.17
C LEU A 436 8.48 26.77 19.98
N PRO A 437 9.23 27.09 21.05
CA PRO A 437 10.65 27.43 20.94
C PRO A 437 11.50 26.20 20.61
N CYS A 438 12.43 26.35 19.68
CA CYS A 438 13.46 25.35 19.34
C CYS A 438 14.71 25.68 20.15
N THR A 439 15.12 24.76 21.03
CA THR A 439 16.06 24.99 22.13
C THR A 439 17.54 25.23 21.72
N PRO A 440 18.02 24.82 20.54
CA PRO A 440 19.23 25.39 19.95
C PRO A 440 18.91 26.76 19.32
N THR A 441 19.60 27.82 19.75
CA THR A 441 19.53 29.13 19.09
C THR A 441 20.49 29.16 17.90
N ILE A 442 20.15 29.96 16.89
CA ILE A 442 21.08 30.24 15.79
C ILE A 442 21.83 31.53 16.09
N THR A 443 23.09 31.62 15.67
CA THR A 443 23.83 32.90 15.75
C THR A 443 23.82 33.58 14.39
N VAL A 444 23.34 34.82 14.34
CA VAL A 444 23.38 35.66 13.14
C VAL A 444 24.70 36.44 13.15
N TYR A 445 25.52 36.30 12.11
CA TYR A 445 26.80 36.99 11.95
C TYR A 445 26.74 38.03 10.82
N PRO A 446 27.68 39.00 10.78
CA PRO A 446 27.91 39.83 9.59
C PRO A 446 28.23 38.99 8.35
N GLU A 447 28.08 39.59 7.17
CA GLU A 447 28.37 38.93 5.89
C GLU A 447 29.79 38.34 5.82
N PRO A 448 29.96 37.13 5.26
CA PRO A 448 31.28 36.52 5.07
C PRO A 448 32.12 37.39 4.13
N LYS A 449 33.38 37.66 4.53
CA LYS A 449 34.33 38.45 3.71
C LYS A 449 35.29 37.53 2.98
N PHE A 450 35.09 37.39 1.68
CA PHE A 450 36.02 36.68 0.79
C PHE A 450 37.21 37.59 0.45
N ILE A 451 38.43 37.09 0.61
CA ILE A 451 39.67 37.85 0.45
C ILE A 451 40.26 37.62 -0.94
N SER A 452 40.32 36.36 -1.38
CA SER A 452 40.84 35.99 -2.70
C SER A 452 40.28 34.61 -3.09
N PHE A 453 40.47 34.18 -4.33
CA PHE A 453 40.26 32.80 -4.73
C PHE A 453 41.40 32.37 -5.64
N LYS A 454 41.75 31.08 -5.62
CA LYS A 454 42.82 30.47 -6.41
C LYS A 454 42.33 29.15 -6.97
N SER A 455 42.36 28.97 -8.28
CA SER A 455 42.08 27.68 -8.92
C SER A 455 43.38 26.96 -9.25
N ILE A 456 43.49 25.70 -8.85
CA ILE A 456 44.64 24.83 -9.18
C ILE A 456 44.08 23.57 -9.83
N ILE A 457 44.63 23.21 -10.99
CA ILE A 457 44.30 21.96 -11.68
C ILE A 457 45.08 20.84 -11.00
N VAL A 458 44.38 19.84 -10.44
CA VAL A 458 44.99 18.68 -9.75
C VAL A 458 44.40 17.41 -10.33
N GLY A 459 45.08 16.79 -11.29
CA GLY A 459 44.52 15.70 -12.08
C GLY A 459 43.31 16.19 -12.89
N ASP A 460 42.22 15.44 -12.87
CA ASP A 460 41.00 15.70 -13.67
C ASP A 460 39.97 16.62 -12.97
N TYR A 461 40.37 17.33 -11.90
CA TYR A 461 39.48 18.19 -11.12
C TYR A 461 40.04 19.62 -10.96
N LEU A 462 39.20 20.63 -11.20
CA LEU A 462 39.49 22.02 -10.88
C LEU A 462 39.33 22.25 -9.37
N ARG A 463 40.44 22.34 -8.64
CA ARG A 463 40.40 22.69 -7.21
C ARG A 463 40.35 24.21 -7.06
N ILE A 464 39.14 24.76 -6.90
CA ILE A 464 38.94 26.16 -6.50
C ILE A 464 39.14 26.29 -4.99
N THR A 465 40.12 27.08 -4.60
CA THR A 465 40.46 27.42 -3.22
C THR A 465 40.03 28.87 -2.97
N ILE A 466 38.87 29.05 -2.33
CA ILE A 466 38.38 30.37 -1.93
C ILE A 466 39.03 30.73 -0.58
N GLU A 467 39.86 31.75 -0.56
CA GLU A 467 40.42 32.31 0.67
C GLU A 467 39.43 33.32 1.26
N LYS A 468 38.95 32.99 2.45
CA LYS A 468 38.01 33.81 3.20
C LYS A 468 38.65 34.29 4.49
N LYS A 469 38.28 35.50 4.93
CA LYS A 469 38.68 35.99 6.25
C LYS A 469 38.10 35.07 7.31
N ALA A 470 38.94 34.63 8.25
CA ALA A 470 38.51 33.75 9.33
C ALA A 470 37.26 34.31 10.04
N ASP A 471 36.21 33.51 10.09
CA ASP A 471 34.98 33.80 10.81
C ASP A 471 34.38 32.51 11.39
N LYS A 472 33.21 32.63 12.01
CA LYS A 472 32.52 31.55 12.73
C LYS A 472 31.31 30.99 11.98
N LEU A 473 31.23 31.20 10.66
CA LEU A 473 30.06 30.79 9.84
C LEU A 473 30.10 29.32 9.39
N GLU A 474 31.23 28.61 9.58
CA GLU A 474 31.41 27.17 9.29
C GLU A 474 30.73 26.74 7.97
N MET A 475 31.03 27.45 6.88
CA MET A 475 30.37 27.24 5.58
C MET A 475 30.75 25.88 4.99
N MET A 476 29.76 25.11 4.54
CA MET A 476 29.96 23.82 3.89
C MET A 476 30.19 23.98 2.38
N LYS A 477 30.93 23.06 1.76
CA LYS A 477 31.21 23.08 0.31
C LYS A 477 29.94 23.08 -0.55
N THR A 478 28.86 22.47 -0.05
CA THR A 478 27.54 22.42 -0.70
C THR A 478 26.81 23.77 -0.73
N GLU A 479 27.19 24.74 0.11
CA GLU A 479 26.59 26.08 0.16
C GLU A 479 27.13 27.02 -0.93
N PHE A 480 28.17 26.60 -1.67
CA PHE A 480 28.75 27.37 -2.78
C PHE A 480 28.22 26.93 -4.17
N GLY A 481 27.31 25.94 -4.22
CA GLY A 481 26.84 25.29 -5.46
C GLY A 481 25.38 25.56 -5.85
N GLY A 482 24.75 26.64 -5.35
CA GLY A 482 23.36 27.00 -5.68
C GLY A 482 23.25 28.44 -6.15
N ASP A 483 22.44 28.66 -7.20
CA ASP A 483 22.21 29.91 -7.93
C ASP A 483 22.45 31.20 -7.12
N GLY A 484 23.54 31.89 -7.47
CA GLY A 484 23.70 33.30 -7.14
C GLY A 484 25.10 33.71 -6.73
N LEU A 485 26.01 33.92 -7.70
CA LEU A 485 26.99 35.00 -7.61
C LEU A 485 27.43 35.44 -9.03
N PRO A 486 27.80 36.73 -9.24
CA PRO A 486 27.89 37.36 -10.54
C PRO A 486 29.20 37.06 -11.29
N LYS A 487 29.09 37.07 -12.62
CA LYS A 487 30.18 36.99 -13.62
C LYS A 487 31.29 38.04 -13.37
N GLN A 488 32.56 37.60 -13.35
CA GLN A 488 33.71 38.18 -14.06
C GLN A 488 35.03 37.38 -13.80
N THR A 489 35.50 36.70 -14.86
CA THR A 489 36.87 36.57 -15.48
C THR A 489 38.14 36.68 -14.58
N GLU A 490 39.23 35.87 -14.68
CA GLU A 490 40.02 35.38 -15.84
C GLU A 490 40.83 34.06 -15.61
N GLU A 491 40.88 33.28 -16.71
CA GLU A 491 41.92 32.40 -17.32
C GLU A 491 42.58 31.19 -16.58
N ALA A 492 42.00 30.00 -16.82
CA ALA A 492 42.66 28.69 -16.95
C ALA A 492 42.18 28.06 -18.29
N PRO A 493 42.92 27.11 -18.92
CA PRO A 493 42.87 26.86 -20.36
C PRO A 493 41.47 26.53 -20.83
N ALA A 494 41.00 27.28 -21.83
CA ALA A 494 39.60 27.38 -22.25
C ALA A 494 38.94 26.04 -22.61
N GLU A 495 39.71 25.00 -22.95
CA GLU A 495 39.21 23.68 -23.33
C GLU A 495 38.63 22.93 -22.11
N MET A 496 39.36 22.85 -20.99
CA MET A 496 38.93 22.05 -19.83
C MET A 496 37.76 22.67 -19.04
N ASN A 497 37.64 24.01 -19.04
CA ASN A 497 36.47 24.69 -18.48
C ASN A 497 35.24 24.50 -19.38
N SER A 498 35.42 24.52 -20.70
CA SER A 498 34.35 24.21 -21.66
C SER A 498 33.84 22.78 -21.44
N ASP A 499 34.73 21.79 -21.28
CA ASP A 499 34.31 20.39 -21.13
C ASP A 499 33.58 20.11 -19.81
N MET A 500 33.97 20.76 -18.72
CA MET A 500 33.30 20.65 -17.43
C MET A 500 31.95 21.39 -17.42
N GLU A 501 31.87 22.56 -18.06
CA GLU A 501 30.59 23.27 -18.28
C GLU A 501 29.66 22.47 -19.19
N ASN A 502 30.17 21.86 -20.25
CA ASN A 502 29.43 20.96 -21.15
C ASN A 502 28.95 19.72 -20.40
N LEU A 503 29.79 19.09 -19.56
CA LEU A 503 29.38 17.94 -18.76
C LEU A 503 28.32 18.29 -17.70
N GLU A 504 28.45 19.44 -17.05
CA GLU A 504 27.43 19.93 -16.12
C GLU A 504 26.11 20.24 -16.85
N LEU A 505 26.18 20.88 -18.02
CA LEU A 505 25.04 21.13 -18.89
C LEU A 505 24.39 19.82 -19.33
N ASP A 506 25.17 18.83 -19.75
CA ASP A 506 24.70 17.48 -20.12
C ASP A 506 23.95 16.84 -18.94
N ILE A 507 24.54 16.80 -17.74
CA ILE A 507 23.90 16.22 -16.54
C ILE A 507 22.63 16.99 -16.13
N ARG A 508 22.66 18.33 -16.16
CA ARG A 508 21.48 19.16 -15.87
C ARG A 508 20.37 18.91 -16.89
N ASN A 509 20.73 18.81 -18.17
CA ASN A 509 19.80 18.51 -19.26
C ASN A 509 19.23 17.10 -19.12
N ASP A 510 20.03 16.10 -18.77
CA ASP A 510 19.59 14.73 -18.54
C ASP A 510 18.63 14.60 -17.36
N ILE A 511 18.94 15.26 -16.24
CA ILE A 511 18.04 15.29 -15.06
C ILE A 511 16.74 16.03 -15.41
N ARG A 512 16.85 17.18 -16.09
CA ARG A 512 15.69 17.98 -16.51
C ARG A 512 14.83 17.19 -17.50
N GLN A 513 15.43 16.55 -18.49
CA GLN A 513 14.74 15.76 -19.50
C GLN A 513 14.11 14.51 -18.88
N GLY A 514 14.82 13.82 -17.98
CA GLY A 514 14.25 12.70 -17.21
C GLY A 514 13.03 13.11 -16.38
N PHE A 515 13.05 14.32 -15.79
CA PHE A 515 11.90 14.87 -15.08
C PHE A 515 10.75 15.30 -16.01
N VAL A 516 11.07 15.95 -17.14
CA VAL A 516 10.08 16.32 -18.15
C VAL A 516 9.40 15.09 -18.72
N ASP A 517 10.16 14.07 -19.12
CA ASP A 517 9.62 12.81 -19.63
C ASP A 517 8.67 12.18 -18.60
N LEU A 518 9.06 12.13 -17.32
CA LEU A 518 8.21 11.59 -16.25
C LEU A 518 6.88 12.36 -16.08
N GLN A 519 6.88 13.68 -16.27
CA GLN A 519 5.69 14.53 -16.14
C GLN A 519 4.83 14.58 -17.41
N THR A 520 5.45 14.33 -18.58
CA THR A 520 4.83 14.50 -19.90
C THR A 520 4.57 13.19 -20.64
N GLU A 521 4.91 12.05 -20.04
CA GLU A 521 4.66 10.71 -20.57
C GLU A 521 3.16 10.54 -20.90
N GLN A 522 2.81 10.72 -22.18
CA GLN A 522 1.46 10.47 -22.67
C GLN A 522 1.23 8.97 -22.82
N ILE A 523 0.05 8.49 -22.40
CA ILE A 523 -0.41 7.11 -22.60
C ILE A 523 -0.79 6.94 -24.08
N GLY A 524 0.23 6.87 -24.95
CA GLY A 524 0.10 6.56 -26.37
C GLY A 524 0.36 5.09 -26.71
N LEU A 525 0.28 4.20 -25.71
CA LEU A 525 0.46 2.76 -25.86
C LEU A 525 -0.87 2.12 -26.33
N ILE A 526 -0.78 1.16 -27.24
CA ILE A 526 -1.94 0.62 -27.98
C ILE A 526 -2.99 -0.01 -27.05
N GLU A 527 -4.25 0.40 -27.20
CA GLU A 527 -5.42 -0.23 -26.53
C GLU A 527 -6.11 -1.31 -27.41
N ASN A 528 -5.92 -1.29 -28.74
CA ASN A 528 -6.58 -2.23 -29.68
C ASN A 528 -5.55 -3.06 -30.47
N VAL A 529 -5.37 -4.34 -30.12
CA VAL A 529 -4.35 -5.23 -30.75
C VAL A 529 -4.95 -6.25 -31.73
N GLY A 530 -6.16 -6.03 -32.24
CA GLY A 530 -6.82 -6.99 -33.14
C GLY A 530 -7.00 -8.36 -32.48
N ALA A 531 -6.77 -9.44 -33.22
CA ALA A 531 -6.84 -10.80 -32.69
C ALA A 531 -5.57 -11.17 -31.91
N ILE A 532 -5.74 -11.65 -30.68
CA ILE A 532 -4.63 -12.09 -29.82
C ILE A 532 -4.08 -13.42 -30.36
N PRO A 533 -2.75 -13.55 -30.58
CA PRO A 533 -2.15 -14.76 -31.14
C PRO A 533 -1.95 -15.84 -30.07
N PHE A 534 -3.05 -16.36 -29.52
CA PHE A 534 -3.01 -17.50 -28.60
C PHE A 534 -2.45 -18.74 -29.28
N LEU A 535 -1.61 -19.50 -28.57
CA LEU A 535 -1.23 -20.85 -28.95
C LEU A 535 -2.41 -21.80 -28.78
N ASP A 536 -2.46 -22.81 -29.65
CA ASP A 536 -3.33 -23.96 -29.48
C ASP A 536 -3.04 -24.67 -28.15
N TYR A 537 -4.06 -25.33 -27.60
CA TYR A 537 -3.99 -25.94 -26.28
C TYR A 537 -2.83 -26.93 -26.14
N ASN A 538 -2.63 -27.80 -27.13
CA ASN A 538 -1.53 -28.77 -27.15
C ASN A 538 -0.17 -28.11 -27.01
N HIS A 539 0.09 -27.01 -27.72
CA HIS A 539 1.34 -26.25 -27.66
C HIS A 539 1.51 -25.55 -26.32
N PHE A 540 0.44 -24.92 -25.80
CA PHE A 540 0.43 -24.31 -24.46
C PHE A 540 0.79 -25.34 -23.37
N ALA A 541 0.06 -26.46 -23.33
CA ALA A 541 0.22 -27.50 -22.35
C ALA A 541 1.61 -28.13 -22.45
N SER A 542 2.08 -28.41 -23.67
CA SER A 542 3.39 -29.04 -23.90
C SER A 542 4.56 -28.15 -23.48
N ARG A 543 4.48 -26.83 -23.70
CA ARG A 543 5.49 -25.86 -23.23
C ARG A 543 5.54 -25.80 -21.70
N ILE A 544 4.43 -26.03 -21.01
CA ILE A 544 4.38 -26.10 -19.53
C ILE A 544 4.85 -27.46 -19.02
N PHE A 545 4.46 -28.55 -19.66
CA PHE A 545 4.80 -29.91 -19.25
C PHE A 545 6.30 -30.19 -19.47
N PHE A 546 6.87 -29.70 -20.56
CA PHE A 546 8.24 -30.01 -20.99
C PHE A 546 9.07 -28.76 -21.40
N PRO A 547 9.27 -27.78 -20.51
CA PRO A 547 9.93 -26.51 -20.85
C PRO A 547 11.40 -26.65 -21.29
N GLU A 548 12.10 -27.70 -20.84
CA GLU A 548 13.52 -27.93 -21.12
C GLU A 548 13.80 -29.03 -22.17
N ARG A 549 12.79 -29.77 -22.64
CA ARG A 549 12.98 -30.99 -23.45
C ARG A 549 12.20 -30.92 -24.75
N GLY A 550 12.73 -30.17 -25.72
CA GLY A 550 12.15 -30.06 -27.06
C GLY A 550 11.89 -31.40 -27.77
N THR A 551 12.67 -32.44 -27.47
CA THR A 551 12.46 -33.79 -28.04
C THR A 551 11.24 -34.50 -27.45
N LEU A 552 11.05 -34.50 -26.12
CA LEU A 552 9.86 -35.11 -25.50
C LEU A 552 8.58 -34.34 -25.86
N MET A 553 8.69 -33.01 -25.95
CA MET A 553 7.63 -32.14 -26.41
C MET A 553 7.14 -32.55 -27.80
N LYS A 554 8.06 -32.74 -28.77
CA LYS A 554 7.72 -33.18 -30.13
C LYS A 554 7.19 -34.61 -30.20
N LEU A 555 7.61 -35.50 -29.29
CA LEU A 555 7.16 -36.89 -29.27
C LEU A 555 5.73 -37.06 -28.74
N CYS A 556 5.27 -36.17 -27.86
CA CYS A 556 3.97 -36.31 -27.19
C CYS A 556 2.84 -35.48 -27.83
N ILE A 557 3.14 -34.65 -28.83
CA ILE A 557 2.15 -33.84 -29.57
C ILE A 557 1.72 -34.60 -30.83
N LYS A 558 0.41 -34.60 -31.12
CA LYS A 558 -0.13 -35.02 -32.42
C LYS A 558 -0.31 -33.78 -33.31
N ASP A 559 0.57 -33.61 -34.30
CA ASP A 559 0.41 -32.52 -35.28
C ASP A 559 -0.70 -32.84 -36.29
N ILE A 560 -1.47 -31.81 -36.67
CA ILE A 560 -2.54 -31.89 -37.67
C ILE A 560 -1.93 -32.26 -39.03
N GLY A 561 -2.12 -33.51 -39.46
CA GLY A 561 -1.61 -34.02 -40.74
C GLY A 561 -1.00 -35.43 -40.68
N GLN A 562 -0.72 -35.95 -39.48
CA GLN A 562 -0.51 -37.40 -39.31
C GLN A 562 -1.88 -38.07 -39.28
N ASP A 563 -2.11 -39.02 -40.20
CA ASP A 563 -3.38 -39.70 -40.43
C ASP A 563 -4.18 -39.93 -39.15
N ALA A 564 -5.44 -39.46 -39.15
CA ALA A 564 -6.46 -39.80 -38.17
C ALA A 564 -6.90 -41.28 -38.26
N GLY A 565 -5.96 -42.19 -38.53
CA GLY A 565 -6.11 -43.60 -38.25
C GLY A 565 -6.07 -43.76 -36.73
N LYS A 566 -7.09 -44.38 -36.16
CA LYS A 566 -7.08 -44.80 -34.74
C LYS A 566 -5.75 -45.46 -34.43
N VAL A 567 -4.85 -44.78 -33.72
CA VAL A 567 -3.66 -45.42 -33.15
C VAL A 567 -4.19 -46.34 -32.07
N GLN A 568 -4.46 -47.59 -32.46
CA GLN A 568 -4.82 -48.65 -31.54
C GLN A 568 -3.61 -48.82 -30.62
N LEU A 569 -3.78 -48.63 -29.30
CA LEU A 569 -2.68 -48.83 -28.37
C LEU A 569 -2.10 -50.23 -28.61
N ASP A 570 -0.77 -50.32 -28.72
CA ASP A 570 -0.08 -51.60 -28.74
C ASP A 570 -0.51 -52.42 -27.51
N GLU A 571 -0.58 -53.74 -27.65
CA GLU A 571 -1.01 -54.65 -26.58
C GLU A 571 -0.24 -54.42 -25.27
N CYS A 572 1.07 -54.12 -25.37
CA CYS A 572 1.93 -53.78 -24.24
C CYS A 572 1.54 -52.46 -23.55
N CYS A 573 1.18 -51.44 -24.34
CA CYS A 573 0.74 -50.13 -23.83
C CYS A 573 -0.64 -50.24 -23.17
N LEU A 574 -1.52 -51.12 -23.64
CA LEU A 574 -2.81 -51.41 -22.98
C LEU A 574 -2.59 -51.98 -21.57
N VAL A 575 -1.69 -52.95 -21.41
CA VAL A 575 -1.35 -53.53 -20.09
C VAL A 575 -0.78 -52.46 -19.16
N LEU A 576 0.11 -51.60 -19.66
CA LEU A 576 0.66 -50.50 -18.86
C LEU A 576 -0.42 -49.48 -18.48
N SER A 577 -1.30 -49.12 -19.41
CA SER A 577 -2.43 -48.23 -19.13
C SER A 577 -3.32 -48.79 -18.02
N GLN A 578 -3.67 -50.09 -18.08
CA GLN A 578 -4.46 -50.76 -17.03
C GLN A 578 -3.76 -50.75 -15.66
N LEU A 579 -2.44 -50.97 -15.62
CA LEU A 579 -1.65 -50.87 -14.40
C LEU A 579 -1.64 -49.45 -13.84
N ILE A 580 -1.45 -48.43 -14.69
CA ILE A 580 -1.47 -47.03 -14.26
C ILE A 580 -2.85 -46.61 -13.74
N HIS A 581 -3.95 -47.18 -14.26
CA HIS A 581 -5.30 -46.98 -13.73
C HIS A 581 -5.58 -47.72 -12.41
N ASN A 582 -4.64 -48.53 -11.91
CA ASN A 582 -4.71 -49.08 -10.57
C ASN A 582 -4.10 -48.10 -9.56
N ARG A 583 -4.95 -47.52 -8.70
CA ARG A 583 -4.54 -46.49 -7.73
C ARG A 583 -3.40 -46.96 -6.81
N LEU A 584 -3.46 -48.19 -6.30
CA LEU A 584 -2.43 -48.75 -5.41
C LEU A 584 -1.10 -48.93 -6.13
N PHE A 585 -1.14 -49.33 -7.41
CA PHE A 585 0.06 -49.44 -8.24
C PHE A 585 0.70 -48.07 -8.43
N LEU A 586 -0.08 -47.10 -8.91
CA LEU A 586 0.43 -45.79 -9.30
C LEU A 586 1.02 -45.03 -8.10
N THR A 587 0.35 -45.03 -6.94
CA THR A 587 0.88 -44.36 -5.75
C THR A 587 2.13 -45.06 -5.23
N SER A 588 2.16 -46.40 -5.20
CA SER A 588 3.36 -47.15 -4.80
C SER A 588 4.53 -46.91 -5.74
N MET A 589 4.28 -46.82 -7.04
CA MET A 589 5.29 -46.53 -8.05
C MET A 589 5.91 -45.14 -7.85
N VAL A 590 5.08 -44.11 -7.66
CA VAL A 590 5.56 -42.74 -7.43
C VAL A 590 6.41 -42.67 -6.15
N HIS A 591 5.92 -43.24 -5.04
CA HIS A 591 6.66 -43.27 -3.78
C HIS A 591 7.99 -44.02 -3.89
N ALA A 592 8.00 -45.20 -4.53
CA ALA A 592 9.22 -45.98 -4.73
C ALA A 592 10.29 -45.21 -5.52
N LEU A 593 9.88 -44.46 -6.55
CA LEU A 593 10.78 -43.65 -7.38
C LEU A 593 11.31 -42.44 -6.61
N GLU A 594 10.47 -41.75 -5.84
CA GLU A 594 10.88 -40.56 -5.07
C GLU A 594 11.82 -40.87 -3.91
N GLU A 595 11.73 -42.06 -3.33
CA GLU A 595 12.62 -42.53 -2.26
C GLU A 595 14.06 -42.76 -2.75
N GLN A 596 14.29 -42.84 -4.06
CA GLN A 596 15.62 -43.07 -4.63
C GLN A 596 16.46 -41.79 -4.69
N LYS A 597 17.66 -41.82 -4.09
CA LYS A 597 18.61 -40.71 -4.16
C LYS A 597 19.09 -40.39 -5.59
N SER A 598 19.06 -41.38 -6.49
CA SER A 598 19.40 -41.20 -7.90
C SER A 598 18.30 -40.48 -8.69
N PHE A 599 17.10 -40.33 -8.12
CA PHE A 599 15.95 -39.74 -8.80
C PHE A 599 15.92 -38.22 -8.64
N THR A 600 16.53 -37.54 -9.62
CA THR A 600 16.68 -36.07 -9.64
C THR A 600 15.36 -35.31 -9.78
N ILE A 601 15.34 -34.02 -9.44
CA ILE A 601 14.19 -33.11 -9.65
C ILE A 601 13.74 -33.12 -11.12
N LYS A 602 14.69 -33.19 -12.07
CA LYS A 602 14.38 -33.29 -13.50
C LYS A 602 13.60 -34.57 -13.85
N ASN A 603 13.91 -35.68 -13.19
CA ASN A 603 13.20 -36.94 -13.37
C ASN A 603 11.80 -36.89 -12.75
N LYS A 604 11.65 -36.31 -11.55
CA LYS A 604 10.34 -36.05 -10.91
C LYS A 604 9.43 -35.23 -11.82
N CYS A 605 9.96 -34.15 -12.40
CA CYS A 605 9.19 -33.33 -13.32
C CYS A 605 8.81 -34.07 -14.61
N ALA A 606 9.72 -34.86 -15.18
CA ALA A 606 9.44 -35.65 -16.37
C ALA A 606 8.37 -36.72 -16.09
N LEU A 607 8.48 -37.45 -14.97
CA LEU A 607 7.50 -38.44 -14.55
C LEU A 607 6.11 -37.81 -14.39
N ALA A 608 6.01 -36.68 -13.67
CA ALA A 608 4.74 -35.97 -13.46
C ALA A 608 4.09 -35.56 -14.79
N SER A 609 4.87 -34.99 -15.71
CA SER A 609 4.39 -34.56 -17.03
C SER A 609 3.97 -35.72 -17.91
N LEU A 610 4.72 -36.83 -17.92
CA LEU A 610 4.34 -38.02 -18.67
C LEU A 610 3.08 -38.68 -18.10
N LEU A 611 2.93 -38.74 -16.77
CA LEU A 611 1.71 -39.21 -16.11
C LEU A 611 0.52 -38.31 -16.47
N THR A 612 0.73 -36.99 -16.50
CA THR A 612 -0.30 -36.04 -16.91
C THR A 612 -0.76 -36.30 -18.35
N VAL A 613 0.16 -36.55 -19.28
CA VAL A 613 -0.18 -36.85 -20.68
C VAL A 613 -0.88 -38.22 -20.79
N ALA A 614 -0.38 -39.25 -20.10
CA ALA A 614 -0.96 -40.59 -20.15
C ALA A 614 -2.37 -40.67 -19.54
N LEU A 615 -2.69 -39.79 -18.59
CA LEU A 615 -3.99 -39.71 -17.91
C LEU A 615 -4.82 -38.50 -18.35
N HIS A 616 -4.44 -37.83 -19.46
CA HIS A 616 -5.11 -36.61 -19.90
C HIS A 616 -6.59 -36.85 -20.29
N GLY A 617 -6.86 -38.03 -20.87
CA GLY A 617 -8.22 -38.48 -21.20
C GLY A 617 -9.11 -38.81 -19.98
N ASP A 618 -8.53 -38.96 -18.78
CA ASP A 618 -9.26 -39.23 -17.54
C ASP A 618 -8.78 -38.30 -16.40
N LEU A 619 -9.16 -37.02 -16.51
CA LEU A 619 -8.80 -36.02 -15.51
C LEU A 619 -9.44 -36.28 -14.15
N LEU A 620 -10.53 -37.05 -14.10
CA LEU A 620 -11.16 -37.45 -12.85
C LEU A 620 -10.21 -38.35 -12.06
N TYR A 621 -9.74 -39.44 -12.69
CA TYR A 621 -8.78 -40.34 -12.07
C TYR A 621 -7.45 -39.64 -11.72
N LEU A 622 -6.94 -38.79 -12.62
CA LEU A 622 -5.73 -38.00 -12.37
C LEU A 622 -5.89 -37.11 -11.12
N THR A 623 -7.05 -36.48 -10.94
CA THR A 623 -7.34 -35.62 -9.79
C THR A 623 -7.37 -36.45 -8.50
N GLU A 624 -8.02 -37.61 -8.50
CA GLU A 624 -8.05 -38.51 -7.33
C GLU A 624 -6.66 -38.96 -6.90
N VAL A 625 -5.81 -39.35 -7.86
CA VAL A 625 -4.42 -39.75 -7.59
C VAL A 625 -3.59 -38.58 -7.07
N MET A 626 -3.74 -37.40 -7.68
CA MET A 626 -3.07 -36.18 -7.23
C MET A 626 -3.41 -35.86 -5.77
N GLU A 627 -4.70 -35.96 -5.41
CA GLU A 627 -5.14 -35.70 -4.05
C GLU A 627 -4.54 -36.68 -3.05
N VAL A 628 -4.48 -37.98 -3.37
CA VAL A 628 -3.84 -38.98 -2.50
C VAL A 628 -2.36 -38.66 -2.31
N LEU A 629 -1.62 -38.40 -3.38
CA LEU A 629 -0.21 -38.06 -3.30
C LEU A 629 0.04 -36.73 -2.57
N LEU A 630 -0.85 -35.74 -2.69
CA LEU A 630 -0.77 -34.48 -1.95
C LEU A 630 -1.03 -34.70 -0.46
N LYS A 631 -2.01 -35.54 -0.10
CA LYS A 631 -2.27 -35.92 1.30
C LYS A 631 -1.06 -36.61 1.91
N ASP A 632 -0.46 -37.56 1.19
CA ASP A 632 0.75 -38.25 1.65
C ASP A 632 1.90 -37.25 1.88
N LEU A 633 2.14 -36.33 0.94
CA LEU A 633 3.15 -35.28 1.09
C LEU A 633 2.87 -34.36 2.29
N MET A 634 1.61 -34.00 2.51
CA MET A 634 1.17 -33.18 3.64
C MET A 634 1.40 -33.87 4.99
N GLN A 635 1.06 -35.16 5.09
CA GLN A 635 1.22 -35.97 6.30
C GLN A 635 2.70 -36.23 6.61
N GLN A 636 3.53 -36.50 5.60
CA GLN A 636 4.97 -36.68 5.79
C GLN A 636 5.67 -35.40 6.32
N ASN A 637 5.18 -34.23 5.92
CA ASN A 637 5.72 -32.93 6.30
C ASN A 637 5.05 -32.31 7.55
N SER A 638 4.13 -33.00 8.23
CA SER A 638 3.43 -32.44 9.40
C SER A 638 4.35 -32.14 10.59
N ASN A 639 5.52 -32.80 10.65
CA ASN A 639 6.49 -32.69 11.74
C ASN A 639 7.58 -31.63 11.50
N THR A 640 7.67 -31.09 10.29
CA THR A 640 8.59 -30.03 9.85
C THR A 640 7.78 -28.78 9.49
N HIS A 641 8.36 -27.58 9.64
CA HIS A 641 7.66 -26.29 9.50
C HIS A 641 6.54 -26.26 8.44
N SER A 642 5.27 -26.35 8.88
CA SER A 642 4.07 -26.44 8.01
C SER A 642 3.95 -25.29 7.01
N LYS A 643 4.61 -24.15 7.28
CA LYS A 643 4.72 -22.97 6.40
C LYS A 643 5.68 -23.16 5.20
N LEU A 644 6.40 -24.28 5.10
CA LEU A 644 7.33 -24.56 3.98
C LEU A 644 6.74 -25.50 2.92
N LEU A 645 5.56 -26.08 3.17
CA LEU A 645 4.90 -26.99 2.22
C LEU A 645 4.64 -26.29 0.87
N LEU A 646 4.85 -27.03 -0.23
CA LEU A 646 4.66 -26.56 -1.60
C LEU A 646 5.56 -25.38 -2.02
N ARG A 647 6.63 -25.03 -1.28
CA ARG A 647 7.47 -23.87 -1.58
C ARG A 647 8.43 -24.07 -2.76
N GLY A 648 8.92 -25.30 -2.98
CA GLY A 648 9.81 -25.68 -4.08
C GLY A 648 9.22 -26.83 -4.90
N THR A 649 9.77 -27.17 -6.07
CA THR A 649 9.35 -28.39 -6.78
C THR A 649 10.28 -29.53 -6.38
N GLU A 650 9.99 -30.16 -5.26
CA GLU A 650 10.83 -31.19 -4.63
C GLU A 650 10.22 -32.60 -4.78
N SER A 651 8.94 -32.68 -5.17
CA SER A 651 8.18 -33.91 -5.42
C SER A 651 7.54 -33.94 -6.82
N THR A 652 7.17 -35.14 -7.27
CA THR A 652 6.42 -35.40 -8.50
C THR A 652 5.04 -34.78 -8.42
N VAL A 653 4.37 -34.89 -7.25
CA VAL A 653 3.01 -34.37 -7.07
C VAL A 653 2.94 -32.85 -7.18
N GLU A 654 3.98 -32.13 -6.76
CA GLU A 654 4.06 -30.67 -6.92
C GLU A 654 4.12 -30.23 -8.38
N LYS A 655 4.84 -30.98 -9.22
CA LYS A 655 4.82 -30.74 -10.68
C LYS A 655 3.48 -31.18 -11.29
N LEU A 656 2.92 -32.29 -10.83
CA LEU A 656 1.62 -32.78 -11.28
C LEU A 656 0.51 -31.77 -10.99
N LEU A 657 0.53 -31.14 -9.81
CA LEU A 657 -0.34 -30.03 -9.43
C LEU A 657 -0.18 -28.82 -10.38
N THR A 658 1.06 -28.48 -10.74
CA THR A 658 1.32 -27.38 -11.69
C THR A 658 0.71 -27.69 -13.06
N ASN A 659 0.85 -28.93 -13.52
CA ASN A 659 0.28 -29.38 -14.78
C ASN A 659 -1.26 -29.39 -14.73
N TRP A 660 -1.84 -29.92 -13.65
CA TRP A 660 -3.29 -29.95 -13.40
C TRP A 660 -3.90 -28.55 -13.37
N MET A 661 -3.25 -27.59 -12.68
CA MET A 661 -3.67 -26.17 -12.68
C MET A 661 -3.65 -25.60 -14.10
N SER A 662 -2.65 -25.97 -14.91
CA SER A 662 -2.53 -25.47 -16.27
C SER A 662 -3.63 -26.02 -17.19
N ILE A 663 -4.01 -27.28 -17.01
CA ILE A 663 -5.15 -27.89 -17.71
C ILE A 663 -6.44 -27.15 -17.33
N CYS A 664 -6.75 -27.10 -16.04
CA CYS A 664 -8.06 -26.63 -15.58
C CYS A 664 -8.25 -25.11 -15.67
N LEU A 665 -7.17 -24.33 -15.74
CA LEU A 665 -7.22 -22.87 -15.82
C LEU A 665 -6.95 -22.32 -17.23
N TYR A 666 -6.72 -23.17 -18.24
CA TYR A 666 -6.50 -22.70 -19.61
C TYR A 666 -7.69 -21.91 -20.15
N GLY A 667 -8.92 -22.38 -19.91
CA GLY A 667 -10.14 -21.64 -20.28
C GLY A 667 -10.20 -20.26 -19.65
N PHE A 668 -10.01 -20.17 -18.33
CA PHE A 668 -9.96 -18.89 -17.60
C PHE A 668 -8.83 -17.97 -18.08
N LEU A 669 -7.65 -18.53 -18.36
CA LEU A 669 -6.52 -17.81 -18.92
C LEU A 669 -6.89 -17.23 -20.29
N ARG A 670 -7.52 -18.00 -21.18
CA ARG A 670 -7.86 -17.54 -22.52
C ARG A 670 -8.98 -16.51 -22.52
N GLU A 671 -9.98 -16.67 -21.65
CA GLU A 671 -11.20 -15.85 -21.64
C GLU A 671 -11.06 -14.54 -20.84
N SER A 672 -10.34 -14.55 -19.72
CA SER A 672 -10.34 -13.42 -18.77
C SER A 672 -8.98 -12.74 -18.62
N VAL A 673 -7.89 -13.51 -18.62
CA VAL A 673 -6.55 -13.01 -18.26
C VAL A 673 -5.68 -12.71 -19.48
N GLY A 674 -5.81 -13.50 -20.54
CA GLY A 674 -4.90 -13.54 -21.69
C GLY A 674 -4.84 -12.23 -22.45
N GLN A 675 -5.97 -11.54 -22.62
CA GLN A 675 -5.99 -10.21 -23.22
C GLN A 675 -5.15 -9.21 -22.41
N HIS A 676 -5.35 -9.14 -21.10
CA HIS A 676 -4.62 -8.23 -20.23
C HIS A 676 -3.12 -8.55 -20.19
N LEU A 677 -2.76 -9.84 -20.20
CA LEU A 677 -1.37 -10.29 -20.26
C LEU A 677 -0.72 -9.86 -21.58
N PHE A 678 -1.39 -10.08 -22.71
CA PHE A 678 -0.87 -9.72 -24.03
C PHE A 678 -0.74 -8.20 -24.19
N LEU A 679 -1.71 -7.43 -23.71
CA LEU A 679 -1.65 -5.96 -23.69
C LEU A 679 -0.47 -5.45 -22.86
N MET A 680 -0.24 -6.01 -21.67
CA MET A 680 0.90 -5.64 -20.83
C MET A 680 2.23 -5.95 -21.52
N VAL A 681 2.38 -7.14 -22.11
CA VAL A 681 3.60 -7.55 -22.83
C VAL A 681 3.83 -6.67 -24.07
N SER A 682 2.77 -6.34 -24.79
CA SER A 682 2.83 -5.44 -25.95
C SER A 682 3.21 -4.01 -25.55
N ALA A 683 2.62 -3.49 -24.47
CA ALA A 683 2.92 -2.18 -23.92
C ALA A 683 4.38 -2.09 -23.45
N LEU A 684 4.90 -3.10 -22.77
CA LEU A 684 6.31 -3.20 -22.39
C LEU A 684 7.24 -3.20 -23.61
N THR A 685 6.94 -4.04 -24.59
CA THR A 685 7.75 -4.15 -25.81
C THR A 685 7.77 -2.83 -26.58
N GLN A 686 6.63 -2.14 -26.67
CA GLN A 686 6.55 -0.82 -27.29
C GLN A 686 7.32 0.24 -26.50
N GLN A 687 7.18 0.27 -25.17
CA GLN A 687 7.86 1.23 -24.32
C GLN A 687 9.38 1.08 -24.39
N ILE A 688 9.88 -0.17 -24.42
CA ILE A 688 11.30 -0.46 -24.63
C ILE A 688 11.77 0.10 -25.97
N LYS A 689 11.04 -0.17 -27.06
CA LYS A 689 11.39 0.23 -28.42
C LYS A 689 11.27 1.74 -28.70
N LYS A 690 10.67 2.52 -27.80
CA LYS A 690 10.63 4.00 -27.90
C LYS A 690 11.99 4.65 -27.64
N GLY A 691 12.87 3.99 -26.89
CA GLY A 691 14.21 4.49 -26.57
C GLY A 691 15.33 3.68 -27.20
N PRO A 692 16.58 4.15 -27.08
CA PRO A 692 17.75 3.44 -27.57
C PRO A 692 17.88 2.04 -26.94
N VAL A 693 18.19 1.05 -27.77
CA VAL A 693 18.50 -0.33 -27.40
C VAL A 693 19.85 -0.68 -27.99
N ASP A 694 20.79 -1.10 -27.15
CA ASP A 694 22.09 -1.62 -27.60
C ASP A 694 21.90 -3.03 -28.16
N CYS A 695 22.26 -3.27 -29.43
CA CYS A 695 21.96 -4.55 -30.08
C CYS A 695 22.96 -5.67 -29.74
N VAL A 696 24.03 -5.36 -29.01
CA VAL A 696 25.06 -6.33 -28.61
C VAL A 696 24.80 -6.84 -27.19
N THR A 697 24.51 -5.93 -26.25
CA THR A 697 24.21 -6.23 -24.85
C THR A 697 22.73 -6.33 -24.53
N GLU A 698 21.86 -5.90 -25.46
CA GLU A 698 20.40 -5.80 -25.32
C GLU A 698 19.92 -4.90 -24.17
N LYS A 699 20.80 -4.05 -23.63
CA LYS A 699 20.41 -3.02 -22.66
C LYS A 699 19.62 -1.92 -23.36
N ALA A 700 18.59 -1.40 -22.71
CA ALA A 700 17.83 -0.27 -23.23
C ALA A 700 17.62 0.83 -22.20
N LEU A 701 17.31 2.03 -22.72
CA LEU A 701 17.05 3.20 -21.90
C LEU A 701 15.76 3.08 -21.08
N TYR A 702 14.69 2.56 -21.69
CA TYR A 702 13.42 2.28 -21.01
C TYR A 702 13.35 0.80 -20.65
N THR A 703 13.31 0.52 -19.36
CA THR A 703 13.26 -0.83 -18.78
C THR A 703 12.70 -0.75 -17.36
N LEU A 704 12.25 -1.88 -16.82
CA LEU A 704 11.89 -2.00 -15.40
C LEU A 704 13.03 -2.59 -14.55
N SER A 705 14.09 -3.10 -15.19
CA SER A 705 15.19 -3.78 -14.54
C SER A 705 16.47 -2.95 -14.58
N GLU A 706 17.07 -2.72 -13.41
CA GLU A 706 18.31 -1.97 -13.29
C GLU A 706 19.49 -2.65 -14.01
N ASP A 707 19.54 -3.98 -14.03
CA ASP A 707 20.59 -4.75 -14.71
C ASP A 707 20.56 -4.57 -16.24
N TRP A 708 19.38 -4.29 -16.79
CA TRP A 708 19.12 -4.11 -18.23
C TRP A 708 19.08 -2.65 -18.64
N LEU A 709 19.42 -1.72 -17.73
CA LEU A 709 19.38 -0.28 -17.99
C LEU A 709 20.60 0.17 -18.82
N LEU A 710 20.34 0.83 -19.93
CA LEU A 710 21.36 1.50 -20.74
C LEU A 710 21.68 2.88 -20.14
N TRP A 711 22.68 2.92 -19.27
CA TRP A 711 23.13 4.17 -18.61
C TRP A 711 24.18 4.95 -19.42
N GLN A 712 24.53 4.51 -20.63
CA GLN A 712 25.48 5.18 -21.53
C GLN A 712 24.79 5.78 -22.76
N ALA A 713 23.47 5.98 -22.71
CA ALA A 713 22.70 6.41 -23.87
C ALA A 713 23.27 7.73 -24.43
N GLN A 714 23.72 7.69 -25.68
CA GLN A 714 24.24 8.85 -26.42
C GLN A 714 23.08 9.73 -26.90
N ASP A 715 23.36 10.99 -27.28
CA ASP A 715 22.40 11.88 -27.91
C ASP A 715 21.69 11.21 -29.11
N PHE A 716 20.38 11.06 -28.99
CA PHE A 716 19.50 10.47 -30.00
C PHE A 716 18.34 11.40 -30.34
N SER A 717 17.82 11.26 -31.55
CA SER A 717 16.64 12.00 -32.04
C SER A 717 15.63 11.01 -32.60
N SER A 718 14.34 11.32 -32.43
CA SER A 718 13.26 10.56 -33.04
C SER A 718 13.13 10.93 -34.51
N LEU A 719 13.05 9.93 -35.38
CA LEU A 719 12.94 10.08 -36.83
C LEU A 719 11.66 9.38 -37.32
N LYS A 720 10.91 10.06 -38.18
CA LYS A 720 9.71 9.53 -38.85
C LYS A 720 10.05 9.25 -40.31
N LEU A 721 10.30 7.98 -40.62
CA LEU A 721 10.72 7.53 -41.94
C LEU A 721 9.52 7.26 -42.86
N LYS A 722 9.64 7.59 -44.14
CA LYS A 722 8.66 7.27 -45.19
C LYS A 722 9.14 6.05 -45.96
N VAL A 723 8.56 4.90 -45.67
CA VAL A 723 9.03 3.61 -46.17
C VAL A 723 8.22 3.15 -47.36
N LEU A 724 8.88 2.92 -48.49
CA LEU A 724 8.29 2.44 -49.74
C LEU A 724 8.69 0.99 -49.97
N PHE A 725 7.71 0.13 -50.30
CA PHE A 725 7.97 -1.25 -50.65
C PHE A 725 8.01 -1.37 -52.18
N ALA A 726 9.05 -2.00 -52.72
CA ALA A 726 9.08 -2.34 -54.14
C ALA A 726 8.14 -3.54 -54.41
N VAL A 727 7.13 -3.34 -55.25
CA VAL A 727 6.13 -4.34 -55.61
C VAL A 727 6.26 -4.71 -57.09
N GLY A 728 6.23 -6.00 -57.42
CA GLY A 728 6.26 -6.49 -58.81
C GLY A 728 7.65 -6.69 -59.44
N SER A 729 7.69 -7.03 -60.73
CA SER A 729 8.92 -7.18 -61.53
C SER A 729 9.47 -5.86 -62.05
N ASP A 730 8.62 -4.82 -62.10
CA ASP A 730 8.88 -3.58 -62.84
C ASP A 730 9.28 -2.41 -61.91
N GLY A 731 9.48 -2.68 -60.61
CA GLY A 731 9.98 -1.71 -59.65
C GLY A 731 8.97 -0.66 -59.20
N GLU A 732 7.67 -0.92 -59.35
CA GLU A 732 6.60 -0.03 -58.84
C GLU A 732 6.71 0.11 -57.31
N LEU A 733 6.54 1.35 -56.82
CA LEU A 733 6.65 1.69 -55.40
C LEU A 733 5.26 1.70 -54.76
N SER A 734 5.13 1.10 -53.57
CA SER A 734 3.91 1.18 -52.77
C SER A 734 3.61 2.60 -52.28
N GLU A 735 2.42 2.81 -51.71
CA GLU A 735 2.20 3.97 -50.86
C GLU A 735 3.16 3.98 -49.66
N PRO A 736 3.62 5.16 -49.20
CA PRO A 736 4.57 5.28 -48.10
C PRO A 736 3.96 4.85 -46.76
N LEU A 737 4.66 3.95 -46.08
CA LEU A 737 4.41 3.57 -44.69
C LEU A 737 5.23 4.47 -43.76
N GLU A 738 4.57 5.19 -42.86
CA GLU A 738 5.27 5.94 -41.82
C GLU A 738 5.79 5.00 -40.74
N VAL A 739 7.10 5.05 -40.46
CA VAL A 739 7.77 4.22 -39.44
C VAL A 739 8.57 5.11 -38.51
N ASN A 740 8.31 5.00 -37.20
CA ASN A 740 9.09 5.69 -36.18
C ASN A 740 10.39 4.94 -35.89
N SER A 741 11.52 5.63 -35.94
CA SER A 741 12.87 5.13 -35.65
C SER A 741 13.64 6.14 -34.81
N LEU A 742 14.84 5.79 -34.38
CA LEU A 742 15.78 6.64 -33.68
C LEU A 742 17.05 6.81 -34.52
N SER A 743 17.68 7.97 -34.44
CA SER A 743 18.95 8.21 -35.13
C SER A 743 20.04 7.21 -34.75
N CYS A 744 19.98 6.65 -33.54
CA CYS A 744 20.91 5.64 -33.04
C CYS A 744 20.45 4.20 -33.29
N ASP A 745 19.39 3.93 -34.06
CA ASP A 745 19.04 2.55 -34.41
C ASP A 745 20.05 2.00 -35.44
N THR A 746 20.44 0.74 -35.29
CA THR A 746 21.21 0.02 -36.32
C THR A 746 20.34 -0.33 -37.53
N VAL A 747 20.98 -0.63 -38.66
CA VAL A 747 20.29 -1.05 -39.89
C VAL A 747 19.34 -2.23 -39.66
N GLU A 748 19.74 -3.23 -38.86
CA GLU A 748 18.88 -4.37 -38.52
C GLU A 748 17.68 -3.97 -37.65
N GLN A 749 17.90 -3.12 -36.62
CA GLN A 749 16.80 -2.58 -35.79
C GLN A 749 15.79 -1.79 -36.61
N VAL A 750 16.24 -1.03 -37.62
CA VAL A 750 15.36 -0.31 -38.56
C VAL A 750 14.54 -1.31 -39.38
N LYS A 751 15.16 -2.37 -39.93
CA LYS A 751 14.42 -3.44 -40.63
C LYS A 751 13.34 -4.05 -39.74
N GLU A 752 13.68 -4.39 -38.49
CA GLU A 752 12.71 -4.94 -37.52
C GLU A 752 11.53 -3.97 -37.26
N LYS A 753 11.80 -2.67 -37.08
CA LYS A 753 10.76 -1.65 -36.89
C LYS A 753 9.87 -1.51 -38.12
N ILE A 754 10.44 -1.57 -39.32
CA ILE A 754 9.68 -1.56 -40.58
C ILE A 754 8.74 -2.77 -40.66
N LEU A 755 9.26 -3.98 -40.46
CA LEU A 755 8.48 -5.21 -40.57
C LEU A 755 7.40 -5.29 -39.47
N SER A 756 7.72 -4.86 -38.24
CA SER A 756 6.75 -4.78 -37.15
C SER A 756 5.64 -3.77 -37.44
N THR A 757 5.97 -2.62 -38.02
CA THR A 757 4.97 -1.60 -38.40
C THR A 757 4.11 -2.08 -39.56
N PHE A 758 4.69 -2.79 -40.52
CA PHE A 758 3.96 -3.44 -41.62
C PHE A 758 2.96 -4.45 -41.06
N LYS A 759 3.39 -5.38 -40.20
CA LYS A 759 2.52 -6.38 -39.57
C LYS A 759 1.38 -5.73 -38.78
N SER A 760 1.68 -4.66 -38.05
CA SER A 760 0.67 -3.91 -37.27
C SER A 760 -0.37 -3.23 -38.17
N LYS A 761 0.05 -2.59 -39.27
CA LYS A 761 -0.85 -1.85 -40.17
C LYS A 761 -1.70 -2.78 -41.04
N PHE A 762 -1.13 -3.86 -41.55
CA PHE A 762 -1.77 -4.72 -42.54
C PHE A 762 -2.33 -6.03 -41.95
N GLY A 763 -1.97 -6.40 -40.72
CA GLY A 763 -2.48 -7.58 -40.02
C GLY A 763 -1.82 -8.91 -40.38
N PHE A 764 -0.82 -8.92 -41.27
CA PHE A 764 -0.05 -10.10 -41.66
C PHE A 764 1.45 -9.78 -41.78
N PRO A 765 2.36 -10.74 -41.54
CA PRO A 765 3.79 -10.51 -41.66
C PRO A 765 4.20 -10.29 -43.13
N PHE A 766 5.27 -9.54 -43.36
CA PHE A 766 5.89 -9.46 -44.68
C PHE A 766 6.53 -10.82 -45.02
N ASN A 767 6.21 -11.39 -46.18
CA ASN A 767 6.56 -12.78 -46.56
C ASN A 767 8.06 -13.01 -46.88
N VAL A 768 8.95 -12.16 -46.38
CA VAL A 768 10.40 -12.23 -46.61
C VAL A 768 11.09 -12.28 -45.25
N PRO A 769 11.98 -13.26 -45.00
CA PRO A 769 12.73 -13.33 -43.75
C PRO A 769 13.63 -12.11 -43.57
N LEU A 770 13.88 -11.70 -42.33
CA LEU A 770 14.62 -10.46 -42.00
C LEU A 770 15.98 -10.38 -42.71
N SER A 771 16.69 -11.50 -42.84
CA SER A 771 17.99 -11.62 -43.49
C SER A 771 17.97 -11.34 -45.00
N GLU A 772 16.81 -11.44 -45.65
CA GLU A 772 16.63 -11.18 -47.08
C GLU A 772 16.13 -9.76 -47.39
N VAL A 773 15.74 -9.01 -46.35
CA VAL A 773 15.26 -7.63 -46.47
C VAL A 773 16.47 -6.69 -46.58
N ARG A 774 16.49 -5.90 -47.67
CA ARG A 774 17.45 -4.80 -47.85
C ARG A 774 16.72 -3.46 -47.81
N ILE A 775 17.40 -2.45 -47.28
CA ILE A 775 16.88 -1.09 -47.22
C ILE A 775 17.86 -0.11 -47.86
N GLU A 776 17.33 0.82 -48.64
CA GLU A 776 18.08 1.90 -49.29
C GLU A 776 17.53 3.26 -48.86
N TYR A 777 18.40 4.24 -48.68
CA TYR A 777 18.05 5.61 -48.32
C TYR A 777 18.23 6.55 -49.50
N GLU A 778 17.26 7.42 -49.75
CA GLU A 778 17.32 8.46 -50.77
C GLU A 778 18.21 9.63 -50.33
N ARG A 779 19.37 9.80 -50.97
CA ARG A 779 20.26 10.95 -50.80
C ARG A 779 20.49 11.62 -52.15
N ASP A 780 20.20 12.91 -52.23
CA ASP A 780 20.41 13.74 -53.43
C ASP A 780 19.77 13.17 -54.72
N GLY A 781 18.61 12.52 -54.59
CA GLY A 781 17.86 11.92 -55.71
C GLY A 781 18.34 10.51 -56.13
N CYS A 782 19.32 9.95 -55.42
CA CYS A 782 19.82 8.59 -55.64
C CYS A 782 19.58 7.71 -54.40
N PHE A 783 19.24 6.44 -54.61
CA PHE A 783 19.12 5.46 -53.52
C PHE A 783 20.49 4.84 -53.19
N VAL A 784 20.88 4.92 -51.92
CA VAL A 784 22.12 4.37 -51.39
C VAL A 784 21.80 3.21 -50.44
N PRO A 785 22.41 2.02 -50.59
CA PRO A 785 22.17 0.90 -49.69
C PRO A 785 22.66 1.20 -48.27
N LEU A 786 21.86 0.83 -47.27
CA LEU A 786 22.29 0.84 -45.88
C LEU A 786 22.70 -0.57 -45.49
N GLU A 787 23.96 -0.73 -45.09
CA GLU A 787 24.54 -2.02 -44.69
C GLU A 787 24.88 -1.99 -43.20
N GLU A 788 24.80 -3.15 -42.54
CA GLU A 788 25.09 -3.27 -41.10
C GLU A 788 26.53 -2.88 -40.77
N VAL A 789 27.46 -3.20 -41.67
CA VAL A 789 28.87 -2.79 -41.69
C VAL A 789 29.28 -2.58 -43.14
N ASP A 790 29.98 -1.49 -43.44
CA ASP A 790 30.52 -1.20 -44.77
C ASP A 790 31.95 -0.64 -44.67
N GLY A 791 32.55 -0.27 -45.81
CA GLY A 791 33.91 0.28 -45.83
C GLY A 791 34.08 1.63 -45.12
N SER A 792 33.00 2.24 -44.63
CA SER A 792 33.01 3.51 -43.88
C SER A 792 32.78 3.33 -42.37
N SER A 793 32.53 2.11 -41.89
CA SER A 793 32.28 1.83 -40.47
C SER A 793 33.46 2.21 -39.57
N GLU A 794 33.17 2.81 -38.41
CA GLU A 794 34.18 3.18 -37.42
C GLU A 794 34.78 1.93 -36.76
N VAL A 795 36.10 1.89 -36.61
CA VAL A 795 36.82 0.78 -35.94
C VAL A 795 37.56 1.34 -34.74
N VAL A 796 37.31 0.78 -33.56
CA VAL A 796 37.93 1.16 -32.29
C VAL A 796 38.69 -0.05 -31.74
N GLY A 797 40.03 0.02 -31.77
CA GLY A 797 40.88 -1.12 -31.42
C GLY A 797 40.67 -2.29 -32.40
N GLU A 798 40.17 -3.41 -31.89
CA GLU A 798 39.83 -4.61 -32.68
C GLU A 798 38.33 -4.77 -32.95
N VAL A 799 37.50 -3.81 -32.51
CA VAL A 799 36.04 -3.91 -32.54
C VAL A 799 35.46 -2.89 -33.53
N THR A 800 34.51 -3.32 -34.36
CA THR A 800 33.86 -2.48 -35.39
C THR A 800 32.51 -1.96 -34.89
N MET A 801 32.25 -0.66 -35.06
CA MET A 801 30.97 -0.05 -34.72
C MET A 801 29.92 -0.41 -35.78
N LEU A 802 28.74 -0.86 -35.34
CA LEU A 802 27.62 -1.09 -36.24
C LEU A 802 27.07 0.22 -36.79
N ASN A 803 26.74 0.22 -38.09
CA ASN A 803 26.24 1.42 -38.76
C ASN A 803 24.82 1.76 -38.28
N THR A 804 24.60 3.05 -37.96
CA THR A 804 23.32 3.60 -37.50
C THR A 804 22.71 4.58 -38.51
N LEU A 805 21.46 5.00 -38.32
CA LEU A 805 20.88 6.06 -39.15
C LEU A 805 21.67 7.39 -39.06
N LYS A 806 22.26 7.68 -37.89
CA LYS A 806 23.14 8.83 -37.67
C LYS A 806 24.44 8.72 -38.48
N HIS A 807 25.02 7.52 -38.61
CA HIS A 807 26.20 7.25 -39.46
C HIS A 807 25.97 7.70 -40.89
N TYR A 808 24.81 7.32 -41.46
CA TYR A 808 24.42 7.70 -42.82
C TYR A 808 23.81 9.11 -42.92
N LYS A 809 23.69 9.84 -41.80
CA LYS A 809 23.10 11.19 -41.71
C LYS A 809 21.67 11.24 -42.27
N VAL A 810 20.85 10.27 -41.93
CA VAL A 810 19.44 10.19 -42.36
C VAL A 810 18.61 11.24 -41.58
N PRO A 811 17.93 12.19 -42.24
CA PRO A 811 17.11 13.21 -41.59
C PRO A 811 15.70 12.71 -41.26
N ASP A 812 14.96 13.48 -40.45
CA ASP A 812 13.54 13.26 -40.23
C ASP A 812 12.74 13.42 -41.54
N GLY A 813 11.73 12.55 -41.76
CA GLY A 813 10.94 12.51 -42.99
C GLY A 813 11.62 11.84 -44.19
N ALA A 814 12.80 11.24 -44.02
CA ALA A 814 13.57 10.56 -45.07
C ALA A 814 12.80 9.42 -45.75
N THR A 815 13.01 9.27 -47.05
CA THR A 815 12.49 8.15 -47.84
C THR A 815 13.42 6.93 -47.74
N ILE A 816 12.86 5.80 -47.31
CA ILE A 816 13.55 4.50 -47.29
C ILE A 816 12.84 3.55 -48.26
N LYS A 817 13.59 2.86 -49.10
CA LYS A 817 13.07 1.84 -50.02
C LYS A 817 13.41 0.44 -49.52
N VAL A 818 12.41 -0.44 -49.46
CA VAL A 818 12.56 -1.84 -49.07
C VAL A 818 12.62 -2.71 -50.33
N LEU A 819 13.65 -3.54 -50.41
CA LEU A 819 13.93 -4.44 -51.53
C LEU A 819 13.98 -5.91 -51.07
N GLN A 820 13.52 -6.81 -51.94
CA GLN A 820 13.67 -8.26 -51.80
C GLN A 820 14.83 -8.76 -52.66
N ARG A 821 15.73 -9.56 -52.09
CA ARG A 821 16.87 -10.13 -52.81
C ARG A 821 16.39 -11.13 -53.88
N LYS A 822 16.56 -10.79 -55.17
CA LYS A 822 16.47 -11.76 -56.28
C LYS A 822 17.91 -12.11 -56.69
N SER A 823 18.30 -13.37 -56.49
CA SER A 823 19.54 -14.03 -56.99
C SER A 823 20.92 -13.43 -56.60
N HIS A 824 21.53 -13.88 -55.49
CA HIS A 824 23.00 -14.02 -55.24
C HIS A 824 23.23 -14.58 -53.81
N PRO A 825 24.32 -15.33 -53.52
CA PRO A 825 24.47 -16.12 -52.29
C PRO A 825 24.40 -15.25 -51.02
N PRO A 826 23.81 -15.74 -49.91
CA PRO A 826 23.59 -14.96 -48.70
C PRO A 826 24.95 -14.60 -48.07
N GLN A 827 25.30 -13.31 -48.08
CA GLN A 827 26.02 -12.76 -46.93
C GLN A 827 25.01 -12.79 -45.78
N GLY A 828 25.30 -13.59 -44.75
CA GLY A 828 24.45 -13.77 -43.57
C GLY A 828 24.30 -12.47 -42.77
N SER A 829 23.36 -12.42 -41.82
CA SER A 829 23.25 -11.29 -40.90
C SER A 829 24.55 -11.17 -40.11
N VAL A 830 25.00 -9.94 -39.81
CA VAL A 830 26.19 -9.75 -38.96
C VAL A 830 25.96 -10.38 -37.58
N LYS A 831 24.70 -10.46 -37.14
CA LYS A 831 24.26 -11.10 -35.89
C LYS A 831 24.42 -12.62 -35.87
N ASP A 832 24.54 -13.27 -37.03
CA ASP A 832 24.74 -14.72 -37.15
C ASP A 832 26.21 -15.14 -36.94
N ASP A 833 27.15 -14.19 -36.77
CA ASP A 833 28.56 -14.48 -36.44
C ASP A 833 28.68 -15.02 -35.00
N GLU A 834 29.27 -16.20 -34.83
CA GLU A 834 29.46 -16.82 -33.50
C GLU A 834 30.23 -15.92 -32.51
N ASN A 835 31.06 -14.99 -33.02
CA ASN A 835 31.82 -14.04 -32.21
C ASN A 835 31.28 -12.60 -32.31
N PHE A 836 30.01 -12.42 -32.65
CA PHE A 836 29.37 -11.11 -32.83
C PHE A 836 29.67 -10.14 -31.68
N SER A 837 29.46 -10.56 -30.42
CA SER A 837 29.66 -9.73 -29.24
C SER A 837 31.11 -9.36 -28.91
N ARG A 838 32.08 -10.00 -29.58
CA ARG A 838 33.51 -9.67 -29.45
C ARG A 838 34.03 -8.81 -30.60
N LYS A 839 33.42 -8.92 -31.77
CA LYS A 839 33.86 -8.23 -33.00
C LYS A 839 33.16 -6.90 -33.24
N TYR A 840 31.95 -6.74 -32.69
CA TYR A 840 31.11 -5.57 -32.95
C TYR A 840 30.66 -4.90 -31.66
N PHE A 841 30.47 -3.58 -31.72
CA PHE A 841 29.86 -2.79 -30.66
C PHE A 841 28.83 -1.81 -31.24
N HIS A 842 27.94 -1.29 -30.38
CA HIS A 842 26.90 -0.34 -30.80
C HIS A 842 26.91 0.93 -29.94
N LEU A 843 26.19 0.95 -28.80
CA LEU A 843 26.05 2.13 -27.95
C LEU A 843 26.97 2.09 -26.74
N ILE A 844 27.39 0.90 -26.33
CA ILE A 844 28.33 0.70 -25.23
C ILE A 844 29.73 0.55 -25.82
N ASP A 845 30.63 1.43 -25.39
CA ASP A 845 32.04 1.38 -25.74
C ASP A 845 32.64 0.08 -25.19
N PRO A 846 33.29 -0.76 -26.01
CA PRO A 846 34.01 -1.92 -25.51
C PRO A 846 35.11 -1.42 -24.55
N ASP A 847 35.11 -1.89 -23.30
CA ASP A 847 36.21 -1.61 -22.37
C ASP A 847 37.51 -2.18 -22.96
N VAL A 848 38.28 -1.36 -23.67
CA VAL A 848 39.63 -1.72 -24.13
C VAL A 848 40.55 -1.63 -22.92
N ASP A 849 40.54 -2.69 -22.14
CA ASP A 849 41.51 -2.93 -21.08
C ASP A 849 42.87 -3.27 -21.74
N GLU A 850 43.59 -2.28 -22.30
CA GLU A 850 45.04 -2.45 -22.55
C GLU A 850 45.93 -1.20 -22.73
N ASP A 851 45.47 0.06 -22.73
CA ASP A 851 46.44 1.18 -22.87
C ASP A 851 46.18 2.38 -21.94
N GLN A 852 46.77 2.33 -20.73
CA GLN A 852 46.71 3.38 -19.71
C GLN A 852 47.51 4.66 -20.06
N ARG A 853 47.84 4.93 -21.33
CA ARG A 853 48.80 6.00 -21.68
C ARG A 853 48.42 6.96 -22.79
N LYS A 854 47.25 6.85 -23.43
CA LYS A 854 46.83 7.85 -24.41
C LYS A 854 45.35 8.19 -24.26
N ASP A 855 45.14 9.46 -23.95
CA ASP A 855 43.91 10.23 -24.06
C ASP A 855 42.89 10.19 -22.89
N PRO A 856 42.96 11.17 -21.95
CA PRO A 856 41.95 11.38 -20.92
C PRO A 856 40.60 11.91 -21.45
N GLU A 857 40.54 12.42 -22.68
CA GLU A 857 39.37 13.15 -23.22
C GLU A 857 38.11 12.29 -23.40
N ARG A 858 38.22 10.95 -23.52
CA ARG A 858 37.07 10.07 -23.84
C ARG A 858 36.33 9.49 -22.64
N LYS A 859 36.83 9.61 -21.40
CA LYS A 859 36.13 9.05 -20.22
C LYS A 859 35.19 10.07 -19.58
N LYS A 860 34.08 10.42 -20.27
CA LYS A 860 32.94 11.14 -19.67
C LYS A 860 32.52 10.42 -18.37
N LEU A 861 32.31 11.18 -17.30
CA LEU A 861 31.89 10.70 -15.98
C LEU A 861 30.49 10.05 -16.07
N LYS A 862 30.41 8.71 -16.17
CA LYS A 862 29.13 7.97 -16.37
C LYS A 862 28.50 7.59 -15.02
N LEU A 863 27.45 8.31 -14.57
CA LEU A 863 26.72 8.06 -13.32
C LEU A 863 25.45 7.21 -13.58
N LYS A 864 25.42 5.97 -13.09
CA LYS A 864 24.29 5.04 -13.27
C LYS A 864 22.99 5.55 -12.62
N GLU A 865 23.09 6.28 -11.50
CA GLU A 865 21.96 6.73 -10.69
C GLU A 865 21.09 7.79 -11.38
N VAL A 866 21.64 8.58 -12.31
CA VAL A 866 20.89 9.62 -13.06
C VAL A 866 19.79 8.99 -13.91
N HIS A 867 20.03 7.78 -14.42
CA HIS A 867 19.11 7.06 -15.30
C HIS A 867 18.06 6.22 -14.53
N LEU A 868 18.10 6.16 -13.19
CA LEU A 868 17.06 5.45 -12.40
C LEU A 868 15.67 6.07 -12.58
N THR A 869 15.59 7.36 -12.92
CA THR A 869 14.35 8.04 -13.28
C THR A 869 13.64 7.41 -14.48
N LYS A 870 14.38 6.77 -15.40
CA LYS A 870 13.83 6.05 -16.56
C LYS A 870 13.15 4.74 -16.16
N LEU A 871 13.60 4.09 -15.09
CA LEU A 871 12.88 2.95 -14.51
C LEU A 871 11.50 3.38 -14.00
N LEU A 872 11.43 4.55 -13.37
CA LEU A 872 10.17 5.12 -12.87
C LEU A 872 9.25 5.56 -14.01
N SER A 873 9.77 6.25 -15.03
CA SER A 873 8.98 6.61 -16.23
C SER A 873 8.43 5.36 -16.93
N THR A 874 9.24 4.32 -17.10
CA THR A 874 8.80 3.03 -17.66
C THR A 874 7.72 2.39 -16.79
N LYS A 875 7.90 2.37 -15.45
CA LYS A 875 6.89 1.84 -14.51
C LYS A 875 5.57 2.59 -14.65
N VAL A 876 5.60 3.92 -14.67
CA VAL A 876 4.40 4.76 -14.81
C VAL A 876 3.69 4.47 -16.13
N ALA A 877 4.42 4.41 -17.24
CA ALA A 877 3.86 4.19 -18.57
C ALA A 877 3.09 2.86 -18.69
N VAL A 878 3.57 1.80 -18.05
CA VAL A 878 2.98 0.44 -18.15
C VAL A 878 2.09 0.07 -16.96
N HIS A 879 1.96 0.94 -15.96
CA HIS A 879 1.34 0.58 -14.67
C HIS A 879 -0.12 0.14 -14.79
N SER A 880 -0.92 0.83 -15.62
CA SER A 880 -2.33 0.51 -15.83
C SER A 880 -2.53 -0.91 -16.37
N PHE A 881 -1.67 -1.36 -17.29
CA PHE A 881 -1.71 -2.70 -17.84
C PHE A 881 -1.35 -3.76 -16.77
N VAL A 882 -0.36 -3.47 -15.92
CA VAL A 882 0.01 -4.34 -14.79
C VAL A 882 -1.15 -4.47 -13.79
N GLU A 883 -1.78 -3.36 -13.42
CA GLU A 883 -2.93 -3.36 -12.53
C GLU A 883 -4.11 -4.16 -13.09
N ASN A 884 -4.46 -3.92 -14.36
CA ASN A 884 -5.56 -4.61 -15.02
C ASN A 884 -5.30 -6.12 -15.10
N LEU A 885 -4.07 -6.51 -15.41
CA LEU A 885 -3.66 -7.92 -15.38
C LEU A 885 -3.80 -8.52 -13.99
N PHE A 886 -3.28 -7.87 -12.95
CA PHE A 886 -3.36 -8.37 -11.58
C PHE A 886 -4.81 -8.51 -11.11
N LYS A 887 -5.65 -7.50 -11.35
CA LYS A 887 -7.09 -7.54 -11.05
C LYS A 887 -7.84 -8.60 -11.84
N SER A 888 -7.41 -8.91 -13.07
CA SER A 888 -8.00 -10.01 -13.85
C SER A 888 -7.65 -11.39 -13.27
N ILE A 889 -6.46 -11.54 -12.67
CA ILE A 889 -5.99 -12.79 -12.06
C ILE A 889 -6.72 -13.08 -10.74
N TRP A 890 -6.81 -12.11 -9.83
CA TRP A 890 -7.54 -12.24 -8.57
C TRP A 890 -8.95 -11.64 -8.61
N GLY A 891 -9.53 -11.55 -9.82
CA GLY A 891 -10.90 -11.10 -10.05
C GLY A 891 -11.88 -12.26 -10.09
N LEU A 892 -13.14 -12.01 -9.77
CA LEU A 892 -14.23 -12.98 -9.85
C LEU A 892 -15.13 -12.67 -11.04
N THR A 893 -15.28 -13.62 -11.96
CA THR A 893 -16.17 -13.47 -13.12
C THR A 893 -17.60 -13.74 -12.66
N GLN A 894 -18.50 -12.76 -12.80
CA GLN A 894 -19.88 -12.84 -12.28
C GLN A 894 -19.95 -13.19 -10.77
N GLY A 895 -18.95 -12.78 -9.98
CA GLY A 895 -18.87 -13.08 -8.55
C GLY A 895 -18.50 -14.53 -8.20
N ARG A 896 -18.12 -15.36 -9.19
CA ARG A 896 -17.67 -16.74 -9.00
C ARG A 896 -16.19 -16.91 -9.35
N ALA A 897 -15.50 -17.77 -8.59
CA ALA A 897 -14.14 -18.20 -8.91
C ALA A 897 -14.18 -19.39 -9.88
N PRO A 898 -13.13 -19.62 -10.68
CA PRO A 898 -13.00 -20.84 -11.49
C PRO A 898 -13.16 -22.10 -10.64
N HIS A 899 -13.85 -23.11 -11.19
CA HIS A 899 -14.16 -24.37 -10.48
C HIS A 899 -12.93 -25.01 -9.85
N ALA A 900 -11.82 -25.09 -10.58
CA ALA A 900 -10.58 -25.68 -10.09
C ALA A 900 -9.95 -24.90 -8.91
N ILE A 901 -10.02 -23.56 -8.91
CA ILE A 901 -9.48 -22.74 -7.80
C ILE A 901 -10.31 -22.96 -6.54
N LYS A 902 -11.64 -22.86 -6.66
CA LYS A 902 -12.54 -23.04 -5.52
C LYS A 902 -12.42 -24.46 -4.95
N TYR A 903 -12.48 -25.48 -5.80
CA TYR A 903 -12.32 -26.87 -5.39
C TYR A 903 -10.99 -27.13 -4.68
N PHE A 904 -9.89 -26.69 -5.28
CA PHE A 904 -8.56 -26.94 -4.70
C PHE A 904 -8.32 -26.16 -3.41
N PHE A 905 -8.86 -24.94 -3.28
CA PHE A 905 -8.75 -24.18 -2.03
C PHE A 905 -9.60 -24.79 -0.90
N ASP A 906 -10.78 -25.33 -1.22
CA ASP A 906 -11.60 -26.07 -0.27
C ASP A 906 -10.90 -27.37 0.16
N PHE A 907 -10.24 -28.06 -0.78
CA PHE A 907 -9.38 -29.21 -0.47
C PHE A 907 -8.28 -28.84 0.54
N LEU A 908 -7.55 -27.75 0.32
CA LEU A 908 -6.51 -27.28 1.26
C LEU A 908 -7.09 -26.92 2.63
N ASP A 909 -8.25 -26.27 2.66
CA ASP A 909 -8.94 -25.90 3.90
C ASP A 909 -9.38 -27.16 4.68
N ALA A 910 -9.87 -28.19 3.99
CA ALA A 910 -10.22 -29.49 4.57
C ALA A 910 -8.99 -30.24 5.10
N GLN A 911 -7.87 -30.23 4.37
CA GLN A 911 -6.63 -30.86 4.84
C GLN A 911 -6.04 -30.17 6.07
N ALA A 912 -6.07 -28.84 6.10
CA ALA A 912 -5.64 -28.11 7.29
C ALA A 912 -6.51 -28.43 8.51
N ALA A 913 -7.83 -28.59 8.31
CA ALA A 913 -8.76 -28.96 9.37
C ALA A 913 -8.48 -30.40 9.90
N ASP A 914 -8.24 -31.36 9.01
CA ASP A 914 -7.90 -32.75 9.37
C ASP A 914 -6.58 -32.81 10.16
N MET A 915 -5.58 -32.03 9.74
CA MET A 915 -4.28 -31.88 10.41
C MET A 915 -4.35 -30.99 11.67
N LYS A 916 -5.54 -30.50 12.06
CA LYS A 916 -5.77 -29.60 13.22
C LYS A 916 -4.95 -28.31 13.20
N ILE A 917 -4.67 -27.78 12.01
CA ILE A 917 -3.97 -26.50 11.83
C ILE A 917 -4.98 -25.36 11.99
N THR A 918 -4.76 -24.52 13.00
CA THR A 918 -5.65 -23.37 13.32
C THR A 918 -5.08 -22.01 12.88
N ASP A 919 -3.81 -21.97 12.46
CA ASP A 919 -3.14 -20.74 12.01
C ASP A 919 -3.57 -20.37 10.58
N PRO A 920 -4.31 -19.26 10.36
CA PRO A 920 -4.74 -18.83 9.02
C PRO A 920 -3.58 -18.45 8.09
N ASP A 921 -2.41 -18.12 8.63
CA ASP A 921 -1.22 -17.82 7.82
C ASP A 921 -0.74 -19.06 7.06
N VAL A 922 -0.88 -20.25 7.65
CA VAL A 922 -0.47 -21.50 7.00
C VAL A 922 -1.32 -21.75 5.77
N LEU A 923 -2.65 -21.58 5.89
CA LEU A 923 -3.58 -21.69 4.76
C LEU A 923 -3.30 -20.66 3.67
N HIS A 924 -3.04 -19.41 4.04
CA HIS A 924 -2.66 -18.37 3.09
C HIS A 924 -1.38 -18.75 2.33
N ILE A 925 -0.37 -19.28 3.03
CA ILE A 925 0.88 -19.73 2.43
C ILE A 925 0.66 -20.92 1.50
N TRP A 926 -0.12 -21.93 1.90
CA TRP A 926 -0.43 -23.09 1.05
C TRP A 926 -1.16 -22.68 -0.23
N LYS A 927 -2.17 -21.79 -0.13
CA LYS A 927 -2.88 -21.24 -1.29
C LYS A 927 -1.93 -20.47 -2.21
N THR A 928 -1.01 -19.69 -1.64
CA THR A 928 -0.01 -18.92 -2.40
C THR A 928 1.04 -19.82 -3.08
N ASN A 929 1.52 -20.84 -2.39
CA ASN A 929 2.53 -21.76 -2.89
C ASN A 929 1.98 -22.75 -3.92
N SER A 930 0.68 -23.02 -3.91
CA SER A 930 0.02 -23.95 -4.85
C SER A 930 -0.42 -23.30 -6.16
N LEU A 931 -0.98 -22.09 -6.11
CA LEU A 931 -1.57 -21.44 -7.28
C LEU A 931 -0.70 -20.31 -7.85
N PRO A 932 -0.56 -19.13 -7.21
CA PRO A 932 0.16 -18.01 -7.82
C PRO A 932 1.65 -18.30 -8.04
N LEU A 933 2.31 -18.97 -7.09
CA LEU A 933 3.73 -19.30 -7.24
C LEU A 933 4.01 -20.29 -8.38
N ARG A 934 3.14 -21.29 -8.58
CA ARG A 934 3.39 -22.40 -9.53
C ARG A 934 2.81 -22.16 -10.90
N PHE A 935 1.62 -21.58 -10.97
CA PHE A 935 0.93 -21.34 -12.23
C PHE A 935 1.14 -19.90 -12.69
N TRP A 936 0.64 -18.91 -11.95
CA TRP A 936 0.63 -17.52 -12.42
C TRP A 936 2.02 -16.93 -12.65
N ILE A 937 2.99 -17.20 -11.77
CA ILE A 937 4.39 -16.75 -11.98
C ILE A 937 5.00 -17.38 -13.22
N ASN A 938 4.69 -18.65 -13.51
CA ASN A 938 5.21 -19.30 -14.69
C ASN A 938 4.64 -18.66 -15.96
N ILE A 939 3.34 -18.33 -15.98
CA ILE A 939 2.69 -17.62 -17.09
C ILE A 939 3.21 -16.18 -17.24
N LEU A 940 3.34 -15.43 -16.13
CA LEU A 940 3.82 -14.04 -16.13
C LEU A 940 5.26 -13.93 -16.65
N LYS A 941 6.14 -14.86 -16.23
CA LYS A 941 7.54 -14.86 -16.67
C LYS A 941 7.72 -15.43 -18.08
N ASN A 942 6.78 -16.25 -18.57
CA ASN A 942 6.90 -16.96 -19.84
C ASN A 942 5.64 -16.76 -20.71
N PRO A 943 5.35 -15.54 -21.19
CA PRO A 943 4.19 -15.27 -22.03
C PRO A 943 4.22 -16.01 -23.37
N GLN A 944 5.41 -16.41 -23.85
CA GLN A 944 5.56 -17.30 -25.01
C GLN A 944 4.99 -18.70 -24.77
N PHE A 945 4.64 -19.09 -23.54
CA PHE A 945 3.86 -20.32 -23.33
C PHE A 945 2.40 -20.17 -23.73
N VAL A 946 1.89 -18.94 -23.82
CA VAL A 946 0.49 -18.62 -24.10
C VAL A 946 0.33 -18.06 -25.51
N PHE A 947 1.30 -17.27 -25.99
CA PHE A 947 1.23 -16.57 -27.26
C PHE A 947 2.33 -17.00 -28.23
N ASP A 948 2.03 -16.94 -29.52
CA ASP A 948 3.04 -17.05 -30.57
C ASP A 948 3.85 -15.75 -30.66
N MET A 949 4.89 -15.69 -29.82
CA MET A 949 5.78 -14.55 -29.71
C MET A 949 7.19 -14.95 -29.30
N GLU A 950 8.15 -14.12 -29.66
CA GLU A 950 9.53 -14.23 -29.21
C GLU A 950 9.75 -13.45 -27.91
N LYS A 951 10.45 -14.06 -26.95
CA LYS A 951 10.78 -13.43 -25.67
C LYS A 951 12.25 -13.01 -25.68
N THR A 952 12.50 -11.72 -25.68
CA THR A 952 13.87 -11.19 -25.58
C THR A 952 14.38 -11.22 -24.12
N PRO A 953 15.69 -11.38 -23.89
CA PRO A 953 16.32 -11.28 -22.57
C PRO A 953 15.96 -10.00 -21.80
N GLN A 954 15.88 -8.86 -22.49
CA GLN A 954 15.47 -7.60 -21.86
C GLN A 954 13.99 -7.63 -21.38
N LEU A 955 13.09 -8.20 -22.19
CA LEU A 955 11.69 -8.40 -21.80
C LEU A 955 11.59 -9.38 -20.63
N GLU A 956 12.43 -10.42 -20.59
CA GLU A 956 12.55 -11.32 -19.44
C GLU A 956 12.90 -10.60 -18.14
N GLY A 957 13.85 -9.67 -18.20
CA GLY A 957 14.21 -8.82 -17.06
C GLY A 957 13.02 -8.03 -16.54
N CYS A 958 12.27 -7.38 -17.43
CA CYS A 958 11.08 -6.60 -17.06
C CYS A 958 9.96 -7.47 -16.47
N LEU A 959 9.66 -8.60 -17.10
CA LEU A 959 8.65 -9.54 -16.63
C LEU A 959 9.03 -10.14 -15.27
N SER A 960 10.32 -10.35 -15.00
CA SER A 960 10.81 -10.80 -13.70
C SER A 960 10.57 -9.78 -12.59
N VAL A 961 10.71 -8.48 -12.87
CA VAL A 961 10.37 -7.41 -11.93
C VAL A 961 8.87 -7.39 -11.62
N ILE A 962 8.02 -7.49 -12.64
CA ILE A 962 6.55 -7.54 -12.46
C ILE A 962 6.13 -8.80 -11.72
N ALA A 963 6.69 -9.96 -12.05
CA ALA A 963 6.44 -11.22 -11.38
C ALA A 963 6.88 -11.18 -9.90
N GLN A 964 7.98 -10.50 -9.58
CA GLN A 964 8.39 -10.28 -8.20
C GLN A 964 7.38 -9.41 -7.44
N ALA A 965 6.90 -8.30 -8.05
CA ALA A 965 5.86 -7.46 -7.46
C ALA A 965 4.54 -8.23 -7.26
N PHE A 966 4.19 -9.11 -8.21
CA PHE A 966 3.06 -10.03 -8.08
C PHE A 966 3.21 -10.92 -6.85
N MET A 967 4.35 -11.62 -6.67
CA MET A 967 4.58 -12.45 -5.49
C MET A 967 4.61 -11.67 -4.18
N ASP A 968 5.23 -10.48 -4.17
CA ASP A 968 5.29 -9.62 -2.98
C ASP A 968 3.87 -9.20 -2.51
N SER A 969 2.90 -9.16 -3.43
CA SER A 969 1.47 -8.91 -3.13
C SER A 969 0.80 -10.04 -2.35
N PHE A 970 1.33 -11.26 -2.40
CA PHE A 970 0.85 -12.39 -1.58
C PHE A 970 1.62 -12.55 -0.27
N SER A 971 2.62 -11.71 0.01
CA SER A 971 3.40 -11.81 1.25
C SER A 971 2.60 -11.40 2.48
N LEU A 972 2.77 -12.17 3.57
CA LEU A 972 2.21 -11.85 4.88
C LEU A 972 3.06 -10.86 5.67
N THR A 973 4.35 -10.71 5.34
CA THR A 973 5.29 -9.85 6.06
C THR A 973 5.31 -8.44 5.48
N GLU A 974 5.39 -7.43 6.35
CA GLU A 974 5.68 -6.06 5.93
C GLU A 974 7.18 -5.88 5.69
N SER A 975 7.54 -5.41 4.50
CA SER A 975 8.94 -5.22 4.12
C SER A 975 9.47 -3.91 4.68
N GLN A 976 10.57 -3.95 5.44
CA GLN A 976 11.29 -2.73 5.82
C GLN A 976 12.05 -2.20 4.60
N LEU A 977 11.64 -1.03 4.11
CA LEU A 977 12.28 -0.37 2.98
C LEU A 977 13.43 0.52 3.47
N GLY A 978 14.58 0.41 2.82
CA GLY A 978 15.76 1.21 3.13
C GLY A 978 16.70 1.34 1.94
N LYS A 979 17.85 1.97 2.15
CA LYS A 979 18.84 2.24 1.09
C LYS A 979 19.39 0.98 0.41
N HIS A 980 19.36 -0.17 1.10
CA HIS A 980 19.86 -1.45 0.58
C HIS A 980 18.77 -2.34 -0.02
N THR A 981 17.52 -1.86 -0.09
CA THR A 981 16.44 -2.60 -0.71
C THR A 981 16.67 -2.65 -2.23
N PRO A 982 16.56 -3.83 -2.86
CA PRO A 982 16.69 -3.97 -4.32
C PRO A 982 15.74 -3.03 -5.09
N THR A 983 16.23 -2.44 -6.19
CA THR A 983 15.49 -1.45 -7.00
C THR A 983 14.16 -1.97 -7.51
N ASN A 984 14.08 -3.25 -7.89
CA ASN A 984 12.83 -3.90 -8.31
C ASN A 984 11.74 -3.89 -7.23
N LYS A 985 12.12 -4.01 -5.94
CA LYS A 985 11.19 -3.88 -4.82
C LYS A 985 10.82 -2.43 -4.53
N LEU A 986 11.76 -1.49 -4.70
CA LEU A 986 11.50 -0.07 -4.52
C LEU A 986 10.51 0.48 -5.56
N LEU A 987 10.56 -0.01 -6.80
CA LEU A 987 9.69 0.44 -7.91
C LEU A 987 8.18 0.25 -7.63
N TYR A 988 7.79 -0.83 -6.95
CA TYR A 988 6.39 -1.17 -6.66
C TYR A 988 6.03 -1.03 -5.18
N ALA A 989 6.94 -0.58 -4.33
CA ALA A 989 6.78 -0.55 -2.87
C ALA A 989 5.50 0.16 -2.39
N LYS A 990 5.06 1.21 -3.08
CA LYS A 990 3.84 1.96 -2.75
C LYS A 990 2.55 1.24 -3.14
N ASP A 991 2.60 0.33 -4.12
CA ASP A 991 1.44 -0.38 -4.66
C ASP A 991 1.16 -1.68 -3.91
N ILE A 992 2.22 -2.36 -3.42
CA ILE A 992 2.13 -3.66 -2.74
C ILE A 992 1.12 -3.68 -1.57
N PRO A 993 1.03 -2.68 -0.67
CA PRO A 993 0.05 -2.71 0.42
C PRO A 993 -1.40 -2.80 -0.07
N ARG A 994 -1.75 -2.13 -1.18
CA ARG A 994 -3.07 -2.21 -1.79
C ARG A 994 -3.31 -3.58 -2.40
N PHE A 995 -2.35 -4.10 -3.17
CA PHE A 995 -2.45 -5.43 -3.76
C PHE A 995 -2.59 -6.54 -2.69
N LYS A 996 -1.87 -6.43 -1.57
CA LYS A 996 -2.05 -7.34 -0.41
C LYS A 996 -3.48 -7.34 0.14
N GLN A 997 -4.13 -6.18 0.19
CA GLN A 997 -5.53 -6.08 0.62
C GLN A 997 -6.47 -6.75 -0.37
N GLU A 998 -6.27 -6.53 -1.67
CA GLU A 998 -7.05 -7.17 -2.75
C GLU A 998 -6.89 -8.71 -2.70
N VAL A 999 -5.67 -9.22 -2.54
CA VAL A 999 -5.40 -10.66 -2.40
C VAL A 999 -6.08 -11.26 -1.16
N ARG A 1000 -6.02 -10.57 -0.02
CA ARG A 1000 -6.72 -11.02 1.21
C ARG A 1000 -8.23 -11.06 0.99
N ALA A 1001 -8.80 -10.08 0.28
CA ALA A 1001 -10.20 -10.06 -0.08
C ALA A 1001 -10.56 -11.21 -1.04
N TYR A 1002 -9.72 -11.48 -2.04
CA TYR A 1002 -9.89 -12.58 -2.99
C TYR A 1002 -9.95 -13.95 -2.30
N TYR A 1003 -8.98 -14.28 -1.44
CA TYR A 1003 -8.98 -15.53 -0.69
C TYR A 1003 -10.18 -15.64 0.27
N LYS A 1004 -10.58 -14.52 0.88
CA LYS A 1004 -11.78 -14.48 1.72
C LYS A 1004 -13.05 -14.75 0.90
N GLN A 1005 -13.22 -14.12 -0.26
CA GLN A 1005 -14.40 -14.30 -1.11
C GLN A 1005 -14.52 -15.74 -1.63
N ILE A 1006 -13.41 -16.38 -2.01
CA ILE A 1006 -13.42 -17.79 -2.42
C ILE A 1006 -13.86 -18.70 -1.27
N ARG A 1007 -13.38 -18.42 -0.05
CA ARG A 1007 -13.75 -19.18 1.14
C ARG A 1007 -15.25 -19.02 1.47
N GLU A 1008 -15.81 -17.83 1.26
CA GLU A 1008 -17.21 -17.52 1.52
C GLU A 1008 -18.17 -18.01 0.40
N GLN A 1009 -17.65 -18.42 -0.76
CA GLN A 1009 -18.45 -19.05 -1.81
C GLN A 1009 -18.97 -20.42 -1.39
N SER A 1010 -20.15 -20.77 -1.92
CA SER A 1010 -20.73 -22.11 -1.76
C SER A 1010 -19.76 -23.19 -2.26
N GLU A 1011 -19.68 -24.29 -1.51
CA GLU A 1011 -18.91 -25.47 -1.91
C GLU A 1011 -19.39 -26.00 -3.27
N ILE A 1012 -18.44 -26.43 -4.09
CA ILE A 1012 -18.76 -27.07 -5.37
C ILE A 1012 -19.18 -28.52 -5.09
N THR A 1013 -20.33 -28.92 -5.62
CA THR A 1013 -20.80 -30.28 -5.46
C THR A 1013 -19.90 -31.27 -6.21
N GLU A 1014 -19.71 -32.47 -5.67
CA GLU A 1014 -18.90 -33.52 -6.30
C GLU A 1014 -19.38 -33.83 -7.74
N SER A 1015 -20.70 -33.83 -7.97
CA SER A 1015 -21.27 -34.01 -9.31
C SER A 1015 -20.94 -32.88 -10.28
N GLU A 1016 -20.96 -31.63 -9.80
CA GLU A 1016 -20.64 -30.46 -10.64
C GLU A 1016 -19.16 -30.49 -11.02
N PHE A 1017 -18.27 -30.78 -10.07
CA PHE A 1017 -16.85 -30.85 -10.34
C PHE A 1017 -16.46 -32.03 -11.24
N LYS A 1018 -17.09 -33.19 -11.05
CA LYS A 1018 -16.95 -34.35 -11.96
C LYS A 1018 -17.36 -34.00 -13.38
N SER A 1019 -18.49 -33.30 -13.55
CA SER A 1019 -18.94 -32.86 -14.87
C SER A 1019 -17.94 -31.90 -15.52
N PHE A 1020 -17.37 -30.96 -14.75
CA PHE A 1020 -16.34 -30.05 -15.24
C PHE A 1020 -15.10 -30.81 -15.74
N LEU A 1021 -14.55 -31.73 -14.95
CA LEU A 1021 -13.36 -32.51 -15.35
C LEU A 1021 -13.61 -33.39 -16.57
N GLN A 1022 -14.78 -34.02 -16.67
CA GLN A 1022 -15.17 -34.83 -17.83
C GLN A 1022 -15.30 -33.98 -19.10
N GLU A 1023 -15.80 -32.74 -18.97
CA GLU A 1023 -15.88 -31.81 -20.09
C GLU A 1023 -14.48 -31.40 -20.57
N GLU A 1024 -13.57 -31.09 -19.65
CA GLU A 1024 -12.17 -30.76 -19.98
C GLU A 1024 -11.42 -31.96 -20.62
N SER A 1025 -11.59 -33.17 -20.09
CA SER A 1025 -11.05 -34.39 -20.73
C SER A 1025 -11.60 -34.58 -22.14
N LYS A 1026 -12.90 -34.36 -22.34
CA LYS A 1026 -13.54 -34.52 -23.65
C LYS A 1026 -13.08 -33.47 -24.65
N LYS A 1027 -12.86 -32.21 -24.21
CA LYS A 1027 -12.34 -31.13 -25.06
C LYS A 1027 -10.96 -31.46 -25.64
N HIS A 1028 -10.16 -32.24 -24.92
CA HIS A 1028 -8.75 -32.44 -25.23
C HIS A 1028 -8.33 -33.90 -25.50
N HIS A 1029 -9.29 -34.83 -25.59
CA HIS A 1029 -9.13 -36.28 -25.79
C HIS A 1029 -8.09 -36.67 -26.88
N ASN A 1030 -7.85 -35.85 -27.91
CA ASN A 1030 -6.96 -36.20 -29.04
C ASN A 1030 -5.75 -35.28 -29.22
N GLU A 1031 -5.45 -34.43 -28.25
CA GLU A 1031 -4.38 -33.44 -28.36
C GLU A 1031 -2.97 -34.04 -28.21
N PHE A 1032 -2.87 -35.21 -27.56
CA PHE A 1032 -1.59 -35.84 -27.22
C PHE A 1032 -1.48 -37.30 -27.71
N ASP A 1033 -0.23 -37.75 -27.84
CA ASP A 1033 0.11 -39.17 -28.04
C ASP A 1033 0.36 -39.87 -26.70
N GLU A 1034 -0.72 -40.48 -26.17
CA GLU A 1034 -0.68 -41.31 -24.96
C GLU A 1034 0.28 -42.50 -25.09
N THR A 1035 0.42 -43.06 -26.30
CA THR A 1035 1.28 -44.24 -26.54
C THR A 1035 2.75 -43.86 -26.37
N ALA A 1036 3.16 -42.71 -26.91
CA ALA A 1036 4.50 -42.18 -26.72
C ALA A 1036 4.78 -41.91 -25.23
N ALA A 1037 3.84 -41.31 -24.51
CA ALA A 1037 3.98 -41.06 -23.08
C ALA A 1037 4.12 -42.35 -22.26
N LEU A 1038 3.29 -43.38 -22.53
CA LEU A 1038 3.36 -44.68 -21.88
C LEU A 1038 4.70 -45.39 -22.11
N ARG A 1039 5.25 -45.32 -23.32
CA ARG A 1039 6.57 -45.91 -23.63
C ARG A 1039 7.70 -45.21 -22.86
N GLU A 1040 7.64 -43.89 -22.71
CA GLU A 1040 8.62 -43.16 -21.90
C GLU A 1040 8.43 -43.44 -20.39
N LEU A 1041 7.20 -43.59 -19.90
CA LEU A 1041 6.91 -44.01 -18.53
C LEU A 1041 7.48 -45.39 -18.22
N TYR A 1042 7.37 -46.33 -19.16
CA TYR A 1042 7.92 -47.67 -18.98
C TYR A 1042 9.44 -47.65 -18.73
N LYS A 1043 10.19 -46.70 -19.30
CA LYS A 1043 11.64 -46.60 -19.04
C LYS A 1043 11.95 -46.34 -17.57
N PHE A 1044 11.10 -45.59 -16.87
CA PHE A 1044 11.21 -45.42 -15.41
C PHE A 1044 10.89 -46.72 -14.68
N ILE A 1045 9.79 -47.38 -15.04
CA ILE A 1045 9.39 -48.66 -14.44
C ILE A 1045 10.49 -49.72 -14.62
N GLN A 1046 11.08 -49.81 -15.81
CA GLN A 1046 12.15 -50.75 -16.12
C GLN A 1046 13.41 -50.47 -15.28
N SER A 1047 13.75 -49.19 -15.11
CA SER A 1047 14.97 -48.77 -14.40
C SER A 1047 14.90 -49.00 -12.89
N TYR A 1048 13.70 -48.97 -12.31
CA TYR A 1048 13.44 -49.07 -10.87
C TYR A 1048 12.49 -50.21 -10.52
N PHE A 1049 12.49 -51.27 -11.34
CA PHE A 1049 11.51 -52.35 -11.26
C PHE A 1049 11.52 -53.07 -9.90
N THR A 1050 12.71 -53.27 -9.34
CA THR A 1050 12.92 -53.93 -8.04
C THR A 1050 12.31 -53.13 -6.91
N GLU A 1051 12.58 -51.84 -6.87
CA GLU A 1051 12.14 -50.90 -5.85
C GLU A 1051 10.62 -50.72 -5.88
N ILE A 1052 10.04 -50.64 -7.09
CA ILE A 1052 8.59 -50.57 -7.27
C ILE A 1052 7.93 -51.86 -6.76
N LYS A 1053 8.48 -53.02 -7.09
CA LYS A 1053 7.95 -54.32 -6.62
C LYS A 1053 8.02 -54.44 -5.10
N ASP A 1054 9.13 -54.06 -4.50
CA ASP A 1054 9.30 -54.13 -3.04
C ASP A 1054 8.30 -53.21 -2.33
N LYS A 1055 8.13 -51.98 -2.84
CA LYS A 1055 7.13 -51.03 -2.31
C LYS A 1055 5.69 -51.53 -2.43
N LEU A 1056 5.36 -52.20 -3.54
CA LEU A 1056 4.03 -52.81 -3.72
C LEU A 1056 3.76 -53.92 -2.68
N ASN A 1057 4.78 -54.74 -2.38
CA ASN A 1057 4.65 -55.78 -1.36
C ASN A 1057 4.51 -55.17 0.05
N GLU A 1058 5.27 -54.11 0.36
CA GLU A 1058 5.15 -53.36 1.62
C GLU A 1058 3.74 -52.78 1.83
N ASN A 1059 3.13 -52.26 0.75
CA ASN A 1059 1.80 -51.67 0.77
C ASN A 1059 0.65 -52.68 0.66
N GLY A 1060 0.94 -53.99 0.75
CA GLY A 1060 -0.08 -55.04 0.78
C GLY A 1060 -0.77 -55.30 -0.57
N ALA A 1061 -0.05 -55.14 -1.70
CA ALA A 1061 -0.61 -55.41 -3.02
C ALA A 1061 -1.06 -56.88 -3.20
N PRO A 1062 -2.22 -57.13 -3.82
CA PRO A 1062 -2.63 -58.48 -4.21
C PRO A 1062 -1.61 -59.14 -5.13
N THR A 1063 -1.44 -60.46 -5.03
CA THR A 1063 -0.50 -61.24 -5.85
C THR A 1063 -0.71 -61.00 -7.35
N GLU A 1064 -1.97 -60.85 -7.77
CA GLU A 1064 -2.40 -60.54 -9.13
C GLU A 1064 -1.75 -59.25 -9.69
N LEU A 1065 -1.60 -58.21 -8.87
CA LEU A 1065 -1.01 -56.94 -9.30
C LEU A 1065 0.50 -57.06 -9.54
N THR A 1066 1.17 -57.84 -8.70
CA THR A 1066 2.59 -58.16 -8.86
C THR A 1066 2.84 -59.06 -10.08
N GLU A 1067 1.93 -59.99 -10.36
CA GLU A 1067 1.96 -60.82 -11.58
C GLU A 1067 1.75 -59.97 -12.85
N GLN A 1068 0.81 -59.01 -12.83
CA GLN A 1068 0.61 -58.06 -13.93
C GLN A 1068 1.85 -57.21 -14.22
N LEU A 1069 2.57 -56.76 -13.17
CA LEU A 1069 3.82 -56.02 -13.32
C LEU A 1069 4.93 -56.89 -13.97
N HIS A 1070 5.04 -58.18 -13.61
CA HIS A 1070 5.97 -59.10 -14.29
C HIS A 1070 5.55 -59.37 -15.73
N HIS A 1071 4.25 -59.54 -15.99
CA HIS A 1071 3.71 -59.74 -17.32
C HIS A 1071 4.05 -58.55 -18.23
N LEU A 1072 3.84 -57.33 -17.75
CA LEU A 1072 4.23 -56.10 -18.43
C LEU A 1072 5.71 -56.10 -18.82
N LYS A 1073 6.60 -56.45 -17.88
CA LYS A 1073 8.05 -56.52 -18.14
C LYS A 1073 8.38 -57.53 -19.24
N THR A 1074 7.78 -58.72 -19.19
CA THR A 1074 8.01 -59.75 -20.23
C THR A 1074 7.54 -59.31 -21.61
N GLN A 1075 6.41 -58.59 -21.71
CA GLN A 1075 5.91 -58.09 -22.99
C GLN A 1075 6.81 -57.00 -23.59
N PHE A 1076 7.25 -56.03 -22.79
CA PHE A 1076 8.16 -54.97 -23.26
C PHE A 1076 9.59 -55.46 -23.53
N ASP A 1077 10.09 -56.45 -22.78
CA ASP A 1077 11.39 -57.07 -23.07
C ASP A 1077 11.32 -57.98 -24.32
N GLY A 1078 10.17 -58.59 -24.62
CA GLY A 1078 9.91 -59.31 -25.87
C GLY A 1078 9.88 -58.41 -27.12
N LEU A 1079 9.50 -57.14 -26.98
CA LEU A 1079 9.63 -56.14 -28.04
C LEU A 1079 11.10 -55.82 -28.36
N LYS A 1080 12.00 -55.81 -27.36
CA LYS A 1080 13.46 -55.66 -27.59
C LYS A 1080 14.06 -56.84 -28.35
N SER A 1081 13.44 -58.04 -28.31
CA SER A 1081 13.88 -59.19 -29.10
C SER A 1081 13.30 -59.23 -30.51
N CYS A 1082 12.37 -58.34 -30.87
CA CYS A 1082 11.76 -58.25 -32.21
C CYS A 1082 12.31 -57.12 -33.09
N SER A 1083 13.31 -56.36 -32.65
CA SER A 1083 14.03 -55.39 -33.49
C SER A 1083 15.40 -55.92 -33.92
N TRP A 1084 15.40 -57.00 -34.69
CA TRP A 1084 16.47 -57.34 -35.64
C TRP A 1084 15.83 -57.49 -37.03
N SER A 1085 15.54 -56.34 -37.65
CA SER A 1085 15.43 -56.15 -39.11
C SER A 1085 15.33 -54.67 -39.43
#